data_AF-A0A1F8Q784-F1
#
_entry.id   AF-A0A1F8Q784-F1
#
_cell.length_a   1.000
_cell.length_b   1.000
_cell.length_c   1.000
_cell.angle_alpha   90.00
_cell.angle_beta   90.00
_cell.angle_gamma   90.00
#
_symmetry.space_group_name_H-M   'P 1'
#
loop_
_entity.id
_entity.type
_entity.pdbx_description
1 polymer ?
#
loop_
_entity_poly.entity_id
_entity_poly.type
_entity_poly.pdbx_seq_one_letter_code
_entity_poly.pdbx_strand_id
1 'polypeptide(L)'
;MPENIKAGFILVVIAAIAFVSQPVTAQDGAAASLNHLNTQAFPTMEAYLDVKDSSGHFLPDLQSAQVSMVEDGNLIPVESLEIQRQGVQFVAVMNPAPSFGVRDSKGISRYDFMKGALEQWAKGRQGSNLDDHSLLITQGPSISHTSDAMKFAATLQSENINAREAIPSLDSLYSGVTVASDPTPRPGMGRVLLFITPPLEGQDISLDSLIDQARQQGVIIYVWMVTSKGTFSSVGVQRLNDLAAKTGGWVFTYTGEETLPNPEDYLTSHREIYHLTYRSGITSNGTHHVSSRITLAETIIETELINFEITLLPPVPAFVSPPIQIQRKPPLETDSRESGEISMEEYLPVEESLTVVFDFPDGRKRPFVRTALFVDGSLAAENTEPPFDHFIWNLRGYNADGSHLLRIEATDSLGILGSSVEIPVNISVLQSKPSPWSTIQRNLPLLAALAVLLSFAILVLVLITGGHLRPGFHKPRRRKLRKVESSAQPAQILKEESLPSTISNWVSRLQWPLPAAGQNTLAFLRPVDEPGEHPATSPIAITEVEVTIGRDPNLATLVLNDPSVDGLHARLIQQADGSFRLLDENSVAGTWINYSPINSEGTMLEHGDLLNFGRICFRFSLRHPGDVRKPVISSKSQADEMIEEPA
;
A
#
# COMPACT_ATOMS: atom_id res chain seq x y z
N MET A 1 5.99 -16.48 70.43
CA MET A 1 4.96 -16.90 69.43
C MET A 1 5.65 -17.80 68.41
N PRO A 2 4.95 -18.79 67.83
CA PRO A 2 5.61 -20.01 67.34
C PRO A 2 6.13 -19.94 65.90
N GLU A 3 7.13 -20.75 65.60
CA GLU A 3 7.81 -20.84 64.30
C GLU A 3 6.92 -21.39 63.18
N ASN A 4 5.80 -22.01 63.53
CA ASN A 4 4.79 -22.62 62.63
C ASN A 4 4.35 -21.70 61.48
N ILE A 5 4.38 -20.36 61.66
CA ILE A 5 3.99 -19.39 60.63
C ILE A 5 4.95 -19.43 59.43
N LYS A 6 6.26 -19.65 59.65
CA LYS A 6 7.25 -19.71 58.56
C LYS A 6 7.12 -20.98 57.72
N ALA A 7 6.80 -22.11 58.35
CA ALA A 7 6.54 -23.36 57.64
C ALA A 7 5.29 -23.25 56.74
N GLY A 8 4.21 -22.64 57.24
CA GLY A 8 2.99 -22.41 56.47
C GLY A 8 3.22 -21.54 55.23
N PHE A 9 4.00 -20.46 55.35
CA PHE A 9 4.23 -19.54 54.22
C PHE A 9 5.04 -20.18 53.09
N ILE A 10 6.04 -21.00 53.42
CA ILE A 10 6.82 -21.76 52.41
C ILE A 10 5.94 -22.80 51.71
N LEU A 11 5.05 -23.48 52.44
CA LEU A 11 4.14 -24.46 51.85
C LEU A 11 3.16 -23.80 50.84
N VAL A 12 2.66 -22.60 51.16
CA VAL A 12 1.77 -21.83 50.27
C VAL A 12 2.49 -21.35 49.01
N VAL A 13 3.75 -20.90 49.11
CA VAL A 13 4.53 -20.47 47.92
C VAL A 13 4.86 -21.66 47.02
N ILE A 14 5.17 -22.84 47.58
CA ILE A 14 5.39 -24.06 46.78
C ILE A 14 4.08 -24.53 46.11
N ALA A 15 2.94 -24.43 46.82
CA ALA A 15 1.64 -24.74 46.22
C ALA A 15 1.25 -23.76 45.08
N ALA A 16 1.63 -22.49 45.17
CA ALA A 16 1.39 -21.50 44.12
C ALA A 16 2.22 -21.75 42.84
N ILE A 17 3.40 -22.35 42.96
CA ILE A 17 4.28 -22.70 41.83
C ILE A 17 3.91 -24.08 41.24
N ALA A 18 3.07 -24.87 41.91
CA ALA A 18 2.57 -26.16 41.43
C ALA A 18 1.44 -26.05 40.37
N PHE A 19 1.03 -24.83 39.98
CA PHE A 19 0.23 -24.59 38.76
C PHE A 19 1.10 -24.72 37.49
N VAL A 20 1.79 -25.85 37.36
CA VAL A 20 2.33 -26.31 36.08
C VAL A 20 1.16 -26.69 35.20
N SER A 21 1.09 -26.12 34.00
CA SER A 21 0.03 -26.36 33.02
C SER A 21 -0.20 -27.86 32.82
N GLN A 22 -1.29 -28.40 33.37
CA GLN A 22 -1.71 -29.74 33.00
C GLN A 22 -2.20 -29.66 31.55
N PRO A 23 -1.73 -30.55 30.66
CA PRO A 23 -2.30 -30.62 29.32
C PRO A 23 -3.77 -30.97 29.49
N VAL A 24 -4.66 -30.14 28.94
CA VAL A 24 -6.09 -30.44 28.90
C VAL A 24 -6.24 -31.70 28.05
N THR A 25 -6.42 -32.84 28.71
CA THR A 25 -6.86 -34.06 28.05
C THR A 25 -8.22 -33.75 27.45
N ALA A 26 -8.29 -33.69 26.12
CA ALA A 26 -9.55 -33.51 25.42
C ALA A 26 -10.53 -34.59 25.89
N GLN A 27 -11.61 -34.15 26.54
CA GLN A 27 -12.77 -35.00 26.77
C GLN A 27 -13.44 -35.24 25.41
N ASP A 28 -14.00 -36.43 25.19
CA ASP A 28 -14.72 -36.76 23.95
C ASP A 28 -15.87 -35.76 23.76
N GLY A 29 -15.67 -34.78 22.88
CA GLY A 29 -16.39 -33.51 22.91
C GLY A 29 -16.13 -32.69 21.66
N ALA A 30 -16.99 -31.69 21.44
CA ALA A 30 -16.93 -30.85 20.26
C ALA A 30 -15.62 -30.06 20.18
N ALA A 31 -15.05 -29.97 18.98
CA ALA A 31 -13.76 -29.33 18.70
C ALA A 31 -13.94 -28.18 17.69
N ALA A 32 -13.05 -27.19 17.71
CA ALA A 32 -13.07 -26.10 16.75
C ALA A 32 -11.67 -25.66 16.34
N SER A 33 -11.50 -25.23 15.09
CA SER A 33 -10.27 -24.60 14.59
C SER A 33 -10.59 -23.33 13.79
N LEU A 34 -9.84 -22.27 14.07
CA LEU A 34 -9.89 -21.00 13.35
C LEU A 34 -8.76 -21.00 12.31
N ASN A 35 -9.09 -20.69 11.06
CA ASN A 35 -8.22 -20.84 9.90
C ASN A 35 -8.30 -19.62 8.99
N HIS A 36 -7.21 -19.36 8.26
CA HIS A 36 -7.12 -18.34 7.20
C HIS A 36 -7.69 -16.97 7.62
N LEU A 37 -7.07 -16.35 8.63
CA LEU A 37 -7.38 -15.00 9.07
C LEU A 37 -7.03 -13.98 7.97
N ASN A 38 -8.03 -13.39 7.34
CA ASN A 38 -7.87 -12.34 6.35
C ASN A 38 -7.98 -10.95 7.01
N THR A 39 -6.92 -10.14 6.85
CA THR A 39 -6.88 -8.75 7.37
C THR A 39 -6.99 -7.69 6.27
N GLN A 40 -7.16 -8.05 4.99
CA GLN A 40 -7.08 -7.08 3.89
C GLN A 40 -8.20 -6.01 3.91
N ALA A 41 -9.37 -6.33 4.48
CA ALA A 41 -10.52 -5.42 4.59
C ALA A 41 -10.57 -4.59 5.90
N PHE A 42 -9.45 -4.50 6.63
CA PHE A 42 -9.38 -3.89 7.97
C PHE A 42 -9.99 -2.47 8.04
N PRO A 43 -10.86 -2.16 9.02
CA PRO A 43 -11.07 -2.87 10.30
C PRO A 43 -12.01 -4.07 10.25
N THR A 44 -12.65 -4.39 9.12
CA THR A 44 -13.37 -5.66 8.98
C THR A 44 -12.36 -6.78 8.74
N MET A 45 -12.40 -7.80 9.58
CA MET A 45 -11.57 -9.00 9.49
C MET A 45 -12.46 -10.20 9.22
N GLU A 46 -11.96 -11.11 8.39
CA GLU A 46 -12.66 -12.31 7.96
C GLU A 46 -11.86 -13.54 8.38
N ALA A 47 -12.53 -14.64 8.70
CA ALA A 47 -11.87 -15.91 9.02
C ALA A 47 -12.77 -17.10 8.70
N TYR A 48 -12.17 -18.29 8.68
CA TYR A 48 -12.87 -19.55 8.50
C TYR A 48 -12.84 -20.37 9.78
N LEU A 49 -14.00 -20.81 10.26
CA LEU A 49 -14.16 -21.54 11.50
C LEU A 49 -14.76 -22.93 11.20
N ASP A 50 -13.94 -23.96 11.40
CA ASP A 50 -14.39 -25.35 11.39
C ASP A 50 -14.81 -25.72 12.81
N VAL A 51 -16.04 -26.21 12.99
CA VAL A 51 -16.59 -26.65 14.28
C VAL A 51 -17.17 -28.05 14.08
N LYS A 52 -16.74 -29.00 14.91
CA LYS A 52 -17.09 -30.41 14.82
C LYS A 52 -17.73 -30.90 16.11
N ASP A 53 -18.70 -31.79 15.99
CA ASP A 53 -19.34 -32.45 17.12
C ASP A 53 -18.42 -33.50 17.78
N SER A 54 -18.87 -34.12 18.86
CA SER A 54 -18.15 -35.23 19.52
C SER A 54 -18.01 -36.49 18.65
N SER A 55 -18.62 -36.53 17.47
CA SER A 55 -18.53 -37.61 16.48
C SER A 55 -17.53 -37.28 15.35
N GLY A 56 -16.96 -36.07 15.33
CA GLY A 56 -16.04 -35.58 14.29
C GLY A 56 -16.73 -35.03 13.03
N HIS A 57 -18.06 -34.91 12.99
CA HIS A 57 -18.79 -34.31 11.88
C HIS A 57 -18.91 -32.80 12.08
N PHE A 58 -18.97 -32.04 10.97
CA PHE A 58 -19.26 -30.60 11.00
C PHE A 58 -20.57 -30.33 11.75
N LEU A 59 -20.57 -29.32 12.62
CA LEU A 59 -21.71 -28.92 13.46
C LEU A 59 -22.51 -27.79 12.78
N PRO A 60 -23.68 -28.07 12.16
CA PRO A 60 -24.52 -27.06 11.54
C PRO A 60 -25.25 -26.19 12.58
N ASP A 61 -25.98 -25.19 12.08
CA ASP A 61 -26.93 -24.34 12.82
C ASP A 61 -26.35 -23.50 13.99
N LEU A 62 -25.02 -23.36 14.08
CA LEU A 62 -24.36 -22.45 15.03
C LEU A 62 -24.76 -20.99 14.76
N GLN A 63 -25.19 -20.28 15.80
CA GLN A 63 -25.62 -18.88 15.69
C GLN A 63 -24.45 -17.92 15.94
N SER A 64 -24.43 -16.75 15.28
CA SER A 64 -23.38 -15.73 15.49
C SER A 64 -23.25 -15.30 16.95
N ALA A 65 -24.37 -15.20 17.68
CA ALA A 65 -24.39 -14.88 19.11
C ALA A 65 -23.76 -15.96 20.03
N GLN A 66 -23.41 -17.14 19.51
CA GLN A 66 -22.65 -18.18 20.22
C GLN A 66 -21.14 -18.10 19.99
N VAL A 67 -20.69 -17.25 19.03
CA VAL A 67 -19.30 -17.12 18.62
C VAL A 67 -18.82 -15.70 18.93
N SER A 68 -17.67 -15.60 19.58
CA SER A 68 -16.99 -14.32 19.80
C SER A 68 -15.51 -14.48 19.50
N MET A 69 -14.92 -13.51 18.82
CA MET A 69 -13.48 -13.44 18.63
C MET A 69 -12.84 -12.96 19.93
N VAL A 70 -11.65 -13.48 20.26
CA VAL A 70 -10.86 -13.06 21.42
C VAL A 70 -9.61 -12.36 20.90
N GLU A 71 -9.69 -11.04 20.71
CA GLU A 71 -8.63 -10.21 20.12
C GLU A 71 -7.84 -9.52 21.23
N ASP A 72 -6.55 -9.88 21.38
CA ASP A 72 -5.69 -9.49 22.51
C ASP A 72 -6.33 -9.71 23.90
N GLY A 73 -7.15 -10.77 24.03
CA GLY A 73 -7.90 -11.09 25.25
C GLY A 73 -9.26 -10.39 25.38
N ASN A 74 -9.61 -9.47 24.48
CA ASN A 74 -10.89 -8.76 24.44
C ASN A 74 -11.93 -9.58 23.66
N LEU A 75 -13.15 -9.71 24.19
CA LEU A 75 -14.25 -10.38 23.49
C LEU A 75 -14.92 -9.42 22.50
N ILE A 76 -14.86 -9.76 21.21
CA ILE A 76 -15.50 -9.03 20.12
C ILE A 76 -16.61 -9.91 19.52
N PRO A 77 -17.85 -9.39 19.35
CA PRO A 77 -18.94 -10.15 18.74
C PRO A 77 -18.70 -10.35 17.24
N VAL A 78 -19.12 -11.50 16.73
CA VAL A 78 -19.15 -11.78 15.29
C VAL A 78 -20.30 -11.04 14.62
N GLU A 79 -20.03 -10.33 13.51
CA GLU A 79 -21.01 -9.54 12.75
C GLU A 79 -21.84 -10.42 11.81
N SER A 80 -21.21 -11.34 11.08
CA SER A 80 -21.89 -12.40 10.32
C SER A 80 -21.21 -13.76 10.50
N LEU A 81 -22.02 -14.82 10.43
CA LEU A 81 -21.58 -16.21 10.51
C LEU A 81 -22.40 -17.03 9.50
N GLU A 82 -21.76 -17.55 8.46
CA GLU A 82 -22.42 -18.19 7.33
C GLU A 82 -21.76 -19.53 6.98
N ILE A 83 -22.54 -20.60 6.78
CA ILE A 83 -22.01 -21.88 6.30
C ILE A 83 -21.69 -21.74 4.80
N GLN A 84 -20.41 -21.91 4.45
CA GLN A 84 -19.94 -21.91 3.08
C GLN A 84 -19.47 -23.29 2.65
N ARG A 85 -19.76 -23.64 1.39
CA ARG A 85 -19.23 -24.83 0.72
C ARG A 85 -17.98 -24.48 -0.07
N GLN A 86 -16.82 -24.51 0.58
CA GLN A 86 -15.52 -24.27 -0.07
C GLN A 86 -15.00 -25.51 -0.81
N GLY A 87 -15.45 -26.70 -0.41
CA GLY A 87 -15.05 -27.98 -0.98
C GLY A 87 -13.88 -28.63 -0.25
N VAL A 88 -13.45 -29.81 -0.72
CA VAL A 88 -12.38 -30.59 -0.07
C VAL A 88 -11.20 -30.83 -1.02
N GLN A 89 -9.99 -30.70 -0.50
CA GLN A 89 -8.78 -31.19 -1.14
C GLN A 89 -8.62 -32.68 -0.77
N PHE A 90 -8.79 -33.56 -1.75
CA PHE A 90 -8.77 -35.01 -1.58
C PHE A 90 -7.54 -35.65 -2.25
N VAL A 91 -6.69 -36.29 -1.46
CA VAL A 91 -5.50 -37.01 -1.92
C VAL A 91 -5.69 -38.52 -1.72
N ALA A 92 -5.87 -39.27 -2.80
CA ALA A 92 -5.88 -40.72 -2.75
C ALA A 92 -4.46 -41.28 -2.95
N VAL A 93 -3.98 -42.09 -2.00
CA VAL A 93 -2.66 -42.72 -2.05
C VAL A 93 -2.83 -44.23 -2.07
N MET A 94 -2.39 -44.87 -3.16
CA MET A 94 -2.44 -46.33 -3.32
C MET A 94 -1.04 -46.94 -3.16
N ASN A 95 -0.92 -47.85 -2.21
CA ASN A 95 0.31 -48.54 -1.83
C ASN A 95 0.11 -50.07 -1.99
N PRO A 96 0.04 -50.57 -3.24
CA PRO A 96 -0.21 -51.98 -3.52
C PRO A 96 0.91 -52.90 -3.03
N ALA A 97 0.51 -54.10 -2.61
CA ALA A 97 1.37 -55.17 -2.13
C ALA A 97 0.74 -56.53 -2.47
N PRO A 98 1.43 -57.69 -2.32
CA PRO A 98 0.92 -58.99 -2.77
C PRO A 98 -0.44 -59.41 -2.16
N SER A 99 -0.83 -58.86 -1.00
CA SER A 99 -2.17 -59.04 -0.41
C SER A 99 -3.31 -58.51 -1.30
N PHE A 100 -3.04 -57.53 -2.16
CA PHE A 100 -4.00 -56.94 -3.09
C PHE A 100 -4.23 -57.84 -4.32
N GLY A 101 -3.23 -58.62 -4.72
CA GLY A 101 -3.28 -59.55 -5.85
C GLY A 101 -4.07 -60.86 -5.60
N VAL A 102 -4.64 -61.02 -4.41
CA VAL A 102 -5.61 -62.07 -4.07
C VAL A 102 -6.91 -61.83 -4.86
N ARG A 103 -7.53 -62.89 -5.37
CA ARG A 103 -8.72 -62.82 -6.25
C ARG A 103 -9.93 -63.51 -5.65
N ASP A 104 -11.12 -63.00 -5.97
CA ASP A 104 -12.41 -63.60 -5.62
C ASP A 104 -12.76 -64.79 -6.52
N SER A 105 -13.95 -65.38 -6.32
CA SER A 105 -14.45 -66.50 -7.13
C SER A 105 -14.81 -66.13 -8.58
N LYS A 106 -14.84 -64.84 -8.94
CA LYS A 106 -15.02 -64.32 -10.30
C LYS A 106 -13.68 -63.99 -10.97
N GLY A 107 -12.57 -64.06 -10.23
CA GLY A 107 -11.23 -63.74 -10.71
C GLY A 107 -10.83 -62.26 -10.60
N ILE A 108 -11.65 -61.43 -9.95
CA ILE A 108 -11.39 -60.00 -9.70
C ILE A 108 -10.46 -59.89 -8.49
N SER A 109 -9.39 -59.10 -8.55
CA SER A 109 -8.47 -58.93 -7.43
C SER A 109 -8.93 -57.89 -6.42
N ARG A 110 -8.45 -57.96 -5.17
CA ARG A 110 -8.70 -56.92 -4.16
C ARG A 110 -8.23 -55.55 -4.66
N TYR A 111 -7.16 -55.49 -5.46
CA TYR A 111 -6.71 -54.27 -6.14
C TYR A 111 -7.80 -53.70 -7.08
N ASP A 112 -8.35 -54.54 -7.95
CA ASP A 112 -9.39 -54.16 -8.93
C ASP A 112 -10.67 -53.65 -8.24
N PHE A 113 -11.02 -54.19 -7.06
CA PHE A 113 -12.13 -53.69 -6.25
C PHE A 113 -11.87 -52.28 -5.68
N MET A 114 -10.68 -52.00 -5.16
CA MET A 114 -10.31 -50.64 -4.68
C MET A 114 -10.34 -49.63 -5.83
N LYS A 115 -9.72 -50.01 -6.96
CA LYS A 115 -9.67 -49.24 -8.21
C LYS A 115 -11.08 -48.93 -8.71
N GLY A 116 -11.94 -49.95 -8.81
CA GLY A 116 -13.34 -49.80 -9.21
C GLY A 116 -14.16 -48.91 -8.28
N ALA A 117 -13.94 -48.98 -6.97
CA ALA A 117 -14.64 -48.12 -6.00
C ALA A 117 -14.26 -46.63 -6.16
N LEU A 118 -12.96 -46.32 -6.25
CA LEU A 118 -12.49 -44.95 -6.48
C LEU A 118 -12.90 -44.41 -7.85
N GLU A 119 -12.84 -45.24 -8.89
CA GLU A 119 -13.36 -44.88 -10.22
C GLU A 119 -14.86 -44.56 -10.18
N GLN A 120 -15.66 -45.35 -9.46
CA GLN A 120 -17.10 -45.18 -9.38
C GLN A 120 -17.47 -43.90 -8.61
N TRP A 121 -16.78 -43.62 -7.51
CA TRP A 121 -16.90 -42.36 -6.77
C TRP A 121 -16.54 -41.15 -7.65
N ALA A 122 -15.40 -41.17 -8.34
CA ALA A 122 -14.94 -40.08 -9.19
C ALA A 122 -15.90 -39.80 -10.36
N LYS A 123 -16.47 -40.85 -10.98
CA LYS A 123 -17.55 -40.71 -11.99
C LYS A 123 -18.82 -40.11 -11.40
N GLY A 124 -19.13 -40.40 -10.13
CA GLY A 124 -20.23 -39.76 -9.39
C GLY A 124 -20.04 -38.25 -9.15
N ARG A 125 -18.80 -37.74 -9.24
CA ARG A 125 -18.46 -36.31 -9.15
C ARG A 125 -18.38 -35.60 -10.51
N GLN A 126 -18.70 -36.29 -11.62
CA GLN A 126 -18.60 -35.74 -12.99
C GLN A 126 -19.35 -34.40 -13.13
N GLY A 127 -18.64 -33.37 -13.59
CA GLY A 127 -19.18 -32.02 -13.79
C GLY A 127 -19.13 -31.11 -12.56
N SER A 128 -18.71 -31.62 -11.40
CA SER A 128 -18.31 -30.78 -10.26
C SER A 128 -16.87 -30.28 -10.42
N ASN A 129 -16.62 -29.04 -10.00
CA ASN A 129 -15.30 -28.41 -9.86
C ASN A 129 -15.06 -27.87 -8.43
N LEU A 130 -15.89 -28.31 -7.47
CA LEU A 130 -15.89 -27.83 -6.09
C LEU A 130 -14.76 -28.43 -5.24
N ASP A 131 -14.28 -29.61 -5.59
CA ASP A 131 -13.18 -30.26 -4.89
C ASP A 131 -11.87 -30.08 -5.65
N ASP A 132 -10.74 -30.33 -4.97
CA ASP A 132 -9.45 -30.51 -5.60
C ASP A 132 -8.99 -31.96 -5.42
N HIS A 133 -8.54 -32.62 -6.48
CA HIS A 133 -8.25 -34.06 -6.47
C HIS A 133 -6.80 -34.35 -6.83
N SER A 134 -6.19 -35.25 -6.06
CA SER A 134 -4.87 -35.81 -6.33
C SER A 134 -4.88 -37.33 -6.16
N LEU A 135 -4.10 -38.03 -6.97
CA LEU A 135 -3.93 -39.48 -6.95
C LEU A 135 -2.45 -39.82 -7.06
N LEU A 136 -1.93 -40.55 -6.08
CA LEU A 136 -0.58 -41.10 -6.06
C LEU A 136 -0.66 -42.61 -6.01
N ILE A 137 -0.03 -43.31 -6.95
CA ILE A 137 0.05 -44.77 -6.95
C ILE A 137 1.52 -45.16 -6.86
N THR A 138 1.87 -46.01 -5.88
CA THR A 138 3.25 -46.44 -5.64
C THR A 138 3.76 -47.21 -6.86
N GLN A 139 4.84 -46.73 -7.49
CA GLN A 139 5.37 -47.22 -8.78
C GLN A 139 4.38 -47.12 -9.97
N GLY A 140 3.31 -46.33 -9.84
CA GLY A 140 2.29 -46.10 -10.86
C GLY A 140 2.25 -44.67 -11.39
N PRO A 141 1.22 -44.31 -12.19
CA PRO A 141 0.98 -42.94 -12.59
C PRO A 141 0.46 -42.10 -11.41
N SER A 142 0.58 -40.78 -11.55
CA SER A 142 0.10 -39.80 -10.58
C SER A 142 -0.53 -38.60 -11.25
N ILE A 143 -1.36 -37.87 -10.51
CA ILE A 143 -1.88 -36.54 -10.85
C ILE A 143 -2.09 -35.77 -9.56
N SER A 144 -1.72 -34.49 -9.54
CA SER A 144 -1.95 -33.59 -8.40
C SER A 144 -2.79 -32.39 -8.84
N HIS A 145 -3.51 -31.80 -7.89
CA HIS A 145 -4.29 -30.57 -8.02
C HIS A 145 -5.16 -30.50 -9.28
N THR A 146 -6.16 -31.38 -9.38
CA THR A 146 -7.15 -31.31 -10.45
C THR A 146 -8.58 -31.21 -9.93
N SER A 147 -9.29 -30.14 -10.34
CA SER A 147 -10.72 -29.94 -10.08
C SER A 147 -11.63 -30.73 -11.04
N ASP A 148 -11.07 -31.69 -11.80
CA ASP A 148 -11.79 -32.52 -12.75
C ASP A 148 -11.67 -33.99 -12.34
N ALA A 149 -12.72 -34.50 -11.67
CA ALA A 149 -12.80 -35.89 -11.23
C ALA A 149 -12.68 -36.91 -12.38
N MET A 150 -12.97 -36.53 -13.63
CA MET A 150 -12.77 -37.42 -14.78
C MET A 150 -11.29 -37.59 -15.15
N LYS A 151 -10.43 -36.61 -14.84
CA LYS A 151 -8.96 -36.78 -14.96
C LYS A 151 -8.40 -37.70 -13.88
N PHE A 152 -8.88 -37.56 -12.63
CA PHE A 152 -8.57 -38.51 -11.56
C PHE A 152 -8.96 -39.94 -11.99
N ALA A 153 -10.18 -40.14 -12.50
CA ALA A 153 -10.64 -41.43 -12.99
C ALA A 153 -9.82 -41.95 -14.19
N ALA A 154 -9.43 -41.09 -15.13
CA ALA A 154 -8.62 -41.46 -16.29
C ALA A 154 -7.17 -41.84 -15.92
N THR A 155 -6.55 -41.15 -14.95
CA THR A 155 -5.23 -41.50 -14.41
C THR A 155 -5.29 -42.83 -13.67
N LEU A 156 -6.37 -43.10 -12.93
CA LEU A 156 -6.59 -44.40 -12.30
C LEU A 156 -6.81 -45.51 -13.35
N GLN A 157 -7.54 -45.24 -14.44
CA GLN A 157 -7.77 -46.20 -15.51
C GLN A 157 -6.53 -46.56 -16.34
N SER A 158 -5.59 -45.63 -16.53
CA SER A 158 -4.38 -45.87 -17.34
C SER A 158 -3.30 -46.70 -16.63
N GLU A 159 -3.42 -46.88 -15.31
CA GLU A 159 -2.52 -47.67 -14.49
C GLU A 159 -2.62 -49.19 -14.77
N ASN A 160 -1.46 -49.87 -14.78
CA ASN A 160 -1.31 -51.29 -15.10
C ASN A 160 -0.19 -51.97 -14.26
N ILE A 161 -0.36 -52.00 -12.94
CA ILE A 161 0.56 -52.61 -11.96
C ILE A 161 0.16 -54.06 -11.71
N ASN A 162 1.15 -54.97 -11.72
CA ASN A 162 0.93 -56.33 -11.22
C ASN A 162 0.90 -56.34 -9.68
N ALA A 163 -0.28 -56.20 -9.09
CA ALA A 163 -0.49 -56.18 -7.65
C ALA A 163 -0.02 -57.45 -6.87
N ARG A 164 0.48 -58.49 -7.56
CA ARG A 164 1.15 -59.66 -6.94
C ARG A 164 2.67 -59.49 -6.77
N GLU A 165 3.26 -58.61 -7.56
CA GLU A 165 4.70 -58.31 -7.61
C GLU A 165 5.01 -56.89 -7.11
N ALA A 166 3.98 -56.07 -6.89
CA ALA A 166 4.09 -54.74 -6.29
C ALA A 166 4.78 -54.76 -4.92
N ILE A 167 5.75 -53.85 -4.74
CA ILE A 167 6.47 -53.65 -3.48
C ILE A 167 5.96 -52.33 -2.86
N PRO A 168 5.37 -52.37 -1.66
CA PRO A 168 4.86 -51.16 -1.02
C PRO A 168 6.00 -50.24 -0.55
N SER A 169 5.77 -48.93 -0.55
CA SER A 169 6.67 -47.95 0.07
C SER A 169 5.90 -46.85 0.80
N LEU A 170 6.48 -46.35 1.89
CA LEU A 170 5.98 -45.18 2.61
C LEU A 170 6.25 -43.86 1.87
N ASP A 171 7.15 -43.83 0.89
CA ASP A 171 7.45 -42.61 0.12
C ASP A 171 6.20 -41.97 -0.48
N SER A 172 5.22 -42.80 -0.89
CA SER A 172 3.94 -42.34 -1.44
C SER A 172 3.01 -41.78 -0.36
N LEU A 173 3.10 -42.22 0.90
CA LEU A 173 2.39 -41.60 2.03
C LEU A 173 3.00 -40.25 2.39
N TYR A 174 4.34 -40.16 2.50
CA TYR A 174 5.04 -38.88 2.70
C TYR A 174 4.71 -37.89 1.57
N SER A 175 4.79 -38.35 0.31
CA SER A 175 4.43 -37.52 -0.85
C SER A 175 2.95 -37.09 -0.84
N GLY A 176 2.05 -37.97 -0.39
CA GLY A 176 0.63 -37.64 -0.26
C GLY A 176 0.36 -36.59 0.81
N VAL A 177 1.02 -36.68 1.96
CA VAL A 177 0.92 -35.65 3.01
C VAL A 177 1.53 -34.33 2.55
N THR A 178 2.62 -34.34 1.78
CA THR A 178 3.15 -33.12 1.13
C THR A 178 2.14 -32.50 0.18
N VAL A 179 1.54 -33.26 -0.74
CA VAL A 179 0.50 -32.74 -1.66
C VAL A 179 -0.74 -32.25 -0.89
N ALA A 180 -1.12 -32.89 0.21
CA ALA A 180 -2.17 -32.41 1.12
C ALA A 180 -1.73 -31.23 2.01
N SER A 181 -0.45 -30.89 2.05
CA SER A 181 0.12 -29.71 2.73
C SER A 181 0.15 -28.48 1.83
N ASP A 182 0.14 -28.64 0.50
CA ASP A 182 0.21 -27.52 -0.47
C ASP A 182 -0.95 -26.51 -0.32
N PRO A 183 -0.81 -25.26 -0.81
CA PRO A 183 -1.86 -24.24 -0.71
C PRO A 183 -3.15 -24.64 -1.42
N THR A 184 -4.30 -24.54 -0.74
CA THR A 184 -5.60 -24.92 -1.31
C THR A 184 -6.10 -23.90 -2.33
N PRO A 185 -6.77 -24.32 -3.43
CA PRO A 185 -7.32 -23.41 -4.44
C PRO A 185 -8.36 -22.41 -3.93
N ARG A 186 -8.98 -22.67 -2.77
CA ARG A 186 -9.82 -21.74 -2.01
C ARG A 186 -9.42 -21.77 -0.53
N PRO A 187 -9.53 -20.63 0.19
CA PRO A 187 -9.55 -20.60 1.64
C PRO A 187 -10.63 -21.53 2.22
N GLY A 188 -10.40 -22.07 3.42
CA GLY A 188 -11.39 -22.89 4.13
C GLY A 188 -11.71 -24.26 3.52
N MET A 189 -11.00 -24.70 2.46
CA MET A 189 -11.13 -26.08 1.97
C MET A 189 -10.57 -27.07 2.99
N GLY A 190 -11.36 -28.08 3.37
CA GLY A 190 -10.89 -29.18 4.21
C GLY A 190 -9.85 -30.03 3.48
N ARG A 191 -8.94 -30.67 4.22
CA ARG A 191 -7.83 -31.46 3.69
C ARG A 191 -7.96 -32.91 4.11
N VAL A 192 -8.10 -33.82 3.14
CA VAL A 192 -8.34 -35.24 3.41
C VAL A 192 -7.43 -36.12 2.56
N LEU A 193 -6.75 -37.06 3.21
CA LEU A 193 -5.95 -38.09 2.57
C LEU A 193 -6.57 -39.46 2.80
N LEU A 194 -6.65 -40.29 1.75
CA LEU A 194 -7.02 -41.70 1.84
C LEU A 194 -5.82 -42.58 1.50
N PHE A 195 -5.31 -43.34 2.47
CA PHE A 195 -4.17 -44.24 2.30
C PHE A 195 -4.62 -45.70 2.17
N ILE A 196 -4.53 -46.27 0.98
CA ILE A 196 -4.89 -47.67 0.69
C ILE A 196 -3.60 -48.51 0.72
N THR A 197 -3.40 -49.34 1.73
CA THR A 197 -2.09 -49.93 2.09
C THR A 197 -2.21 -51.35 2.65
N PRO A 198 -1.17 -52.21 2.60
CA PRO A 198 -1.06 -53.34 3.51
C PRO A 198 -0.81 -52.86 4.97
N PRO A 199 -0.93 -53.74 5.98
CA PRO A 199 -0.30 -53.52 7.28
C PRO A 199 1.19 -53.20 7.13
N LEU A 200 1.73 -52.28 7.92
CA LEU A 200 3.15 -51.88 7.82
C LEU A 200 4.08 -52.98 8.35
N GLU A 201 5.18 -53.22 7.64
CA GLU A 201 6.22 -54.19 8.02
C GLU A 201 7.50 -53.48 8.50
N GLY A 202 8.22 -54.08 9.45
CA GLY A 202 9.44 -53.49 10.06
C GLY A 202 9.20 -52.88 11.44
N GLN A 203 10.18 -53.01 12.35
CA GLN A 203 10.04 -52.56 13.74
C GLN A 203 10.46 -51.11 13.99
N ASP A 204 11.29 -50.50 13.14
CA ASP A 204 11.91 -49.19 13.41
C ASP A 204 11.22 -48.00 12.72
N ILE A 205 10.06 -48.22 12.09
CA ILE A 205 9.27 -47.18 11.44
C ILE A 205 8.54 -46.33 12.50
N SER A 206 8.95 -45.08 12.68
CA SER A 206 8.11 -44.01 13.25
C SER A 206 7.34 -43.30 12.14
N LEU A 207 6.15 -42.79 12.49
CA LEU A 207 5.33 -41.89 11.67
C LEU A 207 5.06 -40.56 12.38
N ASP A 208 5.68 -40.31 13.54
CA ASP A 208 5.25 -39.24 14.44
C ASP A 208 5.47 -37.84 13.84
N SER A 209 6.57 -37.62 13.12
CA SER A 209 6.80 -36.37 12.37
C SER A 209 5.81 -36.15 11.22
N LEU A 210 5.35 -37.22 10.57
CA LEU A 210 4.32 -37.14 9.53
C LEU A 210 2.93 -36.88 10.13
N ILE A 211 2.66 -37.42 11.32
CA ILE A 211 1.44 -37.16 12.07
C ILE A 211 1.42 -35.71 12.54
N ASP A 212 2.52 -35.19 13.08
CA ASP A 212 2.61 -33.80 13.51
C ASP A 212 2.53 -32.83 12.32
N GLN A 213 3.17 -33.12 11.19
CA GLN A 213 2.98 -32.35 9.93
C GLN A 213 1.51 -32.37 9.48
N ALA A 214 0.88 -33.55 9.43
CA ALA A 214 -0.52 -33.68 9.00
C ALA A 214 -1.46 -32.89 9.92
N ARG A 215 -1.27 -32.97 11.25
CA ARG A 215 -2.03 -32.20 12.24
C ARG A 215 -1.82 -30.69 12.07
N GLN A 216 -0.58 -30.23 11.92
CA GLN A 216 -0.26 -28.81 11.73
C GLN A 216 -0.88 -28.24 10.44
N GLN A 217 -1.06 -29.07 9.42
CA GLN A 217 -1.67 -28.69 8.13
C GLN A 217 -3.17 -29.04 8.06
N GLY A 218 -3.80 -29.50 9.14
CA GLY A 218 -5.22 -29.88 9.15
C GLY A 218 -5.60 -31.07 8.25
N VAL A 219 -4.62 -31.92 7.88
CA VAL A 219 -4.79 -33.07 6.99
C VAL A 219 -5.32 -34.27 7.76
N ILE A 220 -6.55 -34.69 7.44
CA ILE A 220 -7.22 -35.84 8.05
C ILE A 220 -6.88 -37.11 7.25
N ILE A 221 -6.33 -38.14 7.89
CA ILE A 221 -5.88 -39.36 7.21
C ILE A 221 -6.82 -40.54 7.49
N TYR A 222 -7.59 -40.93 6.48
CA TYR A 222 -8.32 -42.19 6.46
C TYR A 222 -7.45 -43.30 5.87
N VAL A 223 -7.58 -44.53 6.37
CA VAL A 223 -6.78 -45.66 5.90
C VAL A 223 -7.70 -46.80 5.44
N TRP A 224 -7.45 -47.38 4.26
CA TRP A 224 -8.05 -48.66 3.84
C TRP A 224 -6.98 -49.75 3.85
N MET A 225 -6.95 -50.52 4.92
CA MET A 225 -5.95 -51.56 5.14
C MET A 225 -6.35 -52.87 4.46
N VAL A 226 -5.60 -53.29 3.44
CA VAL A 226 -5.86 -54.48 2.62
C VAL A 226 -5.01 -55.66 3.10
N THR A 227 -5.65 -56.60 3.79
CA THR A 227 -4.98 -57.66 4.55
C THR A 227 -5.67 -59.02 4.35
N SER A 228 -5.26 -60.03 5.11
CA SER A 228 -5.91 -61.35 5.17
C SER A 228 -6.36 -61.66 6.59
N LYS A 229 -7.40 -62.48 6.72
CA LYS A 229 -8.01 -62.83 8.01
C LYS A 229 -6.98 -63.41 8.99
N GLY A 230 -6.81 -62.73 10.13
CA GLY A 230 -5.87 -63.09 11.19
C GLY A 230 -4.77 -62.05 11.45
N THR A 231 -4.44 -61.20 10.47
CA THR A 231 -3.36 -60.20 10.60
C THR A 231 -3.92 -58.84 11.06
N PHE A 232 -4.50 -58.81 12.26
CA PHE A 232 -5.20 -57.62 12.81
C PHE A 232 -4.55 -57.02 14.08
N SER A 233 -3.47 -57.62 14.59
CA SER A 233 -2.85 -57.27 15.88
C SER A 233 -1.32 -57.12 15.82
N SER A 234 -0.76 -56.86 14.63
CA SER A 234 0.67 -56.58 14.49
C SER A 234 0.97 -55.09 14.73
N VAL A 235 2.18 -54.76 15.17
CA VAL A 235 2.60 -53.37 15.47
C VAL A 235 2.36 -52.42 14.29
N GLY A 236 2.43 -52.90 13.04
CA GLY A 236 2.11 -52.11 11.86
C GLY A 236 0.63 -51.74 11.70
N VAL A 237 -0.30 -52.57 12.19
CA VAL A 237 -1.74 -52.23 12.26
C VAL A 237 -1.95 -51.13 13.30
N GLN A 238 -1.35 -51.28 14.48
CA GLN A 238 -1.41 -50.29 15.56
C GLN A 238 -0.89 -48.92 15.10
N ARG A 239 0.22 -48.86 14.33
CA ARG A 239 0.70 -47.60 13.74
C ARG A 239 -0.25 -46.95 12.74
N LEU A 240 -0.98 -47.73 11.95
CA LEU A 240 -2.01 -47.21 11.04
C LEU A 240 -3.24 -46.69 11.80
N ASN A 241 -3.59 -47.35 12.91
CA ASN A 241 -4.63 -46.85 13.82
C ASN A 241 -4.19 -45.54 14.50
N ASP A 242 -2.96 -45.45 15.00
CA ASP A 242 -2.40 -44.24 15.60
C ASP A 242 -2.32 -43.08 14.59
N LEU A 243 -1.87 -43.35 13.36
CA LEU A 243 -1.82 -42.40 12.24
C LEU A 243 -3.19 -41.78 11.96
N ALA A 244 -4.21 -42.64 11.83
CA ALA A 244 -5.56 -42.20 11.54
C ALA A 244 -6.17 -41.45 12.73
N ALA A 245 -6.16 -42.05 13.93
CA ALA A 245 -6.78 -41.47 15.12
C ALA A 245 -6.15 -40.13 15.53
N LYS A 246 -4.82 -40.01 15.51
CA LYS A 246 -4.13 -38.74 15.85
C LYS A 246 -4.38 -37.62 14.81
N THR A 247 -4.83 -37.96 13.60
CA THR A 247 -5.21 -36.99 12.54
C THR A 247 -6.73 -36.82 12.40
N GLY A 248 -7.54 -37.41 13.28
CA GLY A 248 -9.01 -37.32 13.21
C GLY A 248 -9.68 -38.22 12.15
N GLY A 249 -8.93 -39.14 11.56
CA GLY A 249 -9.42 -40.16 10.65
C GLY A 249 -9.64 -41.53 11.32
N TRP A 250 -9.92 -42.55 10.51
CA TRP A 250 -10.12 -43.93 10.97
C TRP A 250 -9.63 -44.96 9.95
N VAL A 251 -9.50 -46.22 10.39
CA VAL A 251 -8.97 -47.33 9.59
C VAL A 251 -10.09 -48.31 9.20
N PHE A 252 -10.38 -48.40 7.90
CA PHE A 252 -11.11 -49.53 7.33
C PHE A 252 -10.19 -50.74 7.20
N THR A 253 -10.72 -51.95 7.38
CA THR A 253 -9.99 -53.20 7.11
C THR A 253 -10.74 -54.04 6.09
N TYR A 254 -10.05 -54.44 5.03
CA TYR A 254 -10.60 -55.25 3.94
C TYR A 254 -9.85 -56.57 3.79
N THR A 255 -10.57 -57.68 3.88
CA THR A 255 -10.08 -59.04 3.59
C THR A 255 -10.71 -59.66 2.34
N GLY A 256 -11.71 -59.01 1.72
CA GLY A 256 -12.32 -59.43 0.46
C GLY A 256 -13.80 -59.81 0.56
N GLU A 257 -14.43 -59.61 1.72
CA GLU A 257 -15.84 -59.95 1.98
C GLU A 257 -16.66 -58.76 2.50
N GLU A 258 -15.98 -57.68 2.90
CA GLU A 258 -16.53 -56.48 3.49
C GLU A 258 -17.00 -55.49 2.41
N THR A 259 -18.06 -54.72 2.67
CA THR A 259 -18.46 -53.61 1.78
C THR A 259 -17.49 -52.46 1.92
N LEU A 260 -16.92 -51.97 0.81
CA LEU A 260 -16.03 -50.81 0.83
C LEU A 260 -16.79 -49.53 1.22
N PRO A 261 -16.21 -48.65 2.06
CA PRO A 261 -16.77 -47.33 2.32
C PRO A 261 -16.86 -46.50 1.04
N ASN A 262 -17.92 -45.72 0.89
CA ASN A 262 -18.00 -44.72 -0.16
C ASN A 262 -17.24 -43.46 0.28
N PRO A 263 -16.24 -42.96 -0.48
CA PRO A 263 -15.50 -41.75 -0.09
C PRO A 263 -16.38 -40.54 0.15
N GLU A 264 -17.51 -40.42 -0.56
CA GLU A 264 -18.40 -39.27 -0.43
C GLU A 264 -19.05 -39.14 0.96
N ASP A 265 -19.23 -40.26 1.67
CA ASP A 265 -19.92 -40.32 2.96
C ASP A 265 -19.15 -39.54 4.04
N TYR A 266 -17.81 -39.60 4.03
CA TYR A 266 -16.94 -38.87 4.95
C TYR A 266 -16.30 -37.61 4.34
N LEU A 267 -16.19 -37.51 3.01
CA LEU A 267 -15.71 -36.27 2.37
C LEU A 267 -16.71 -35.12 2.48
N THR A 268 -18.01 -35.40 2.59
CA THR A 268 -19.05 -34.36 2.58
C THR A 268 -18.95 -33.40 3.76
N SER A 269 -18.65 -33.89 4.98
CA SER A 269 -18.51 -33.01 6.16
C SER A 269 -17.30 -32.08 6.11
N HIS A 270 -16.29 -32.37 5.28
CA HIS A 270 -15.08 -31.53 5.14
C HIS A 270 -15.15 -30.55 3.96
N ARG A 271 -16.33 -30.41 3.33
CA ARG A 271 -16.60 -29.38 2.30
C ARG A 271 -17.26 -28.13 2.87
N GLU A 272 -17.80 -28.22 4.08
CA GLU A 272 -18.56 -27.18 4.77
C GLU A 272 -17.74 -26.61 5.91
N ILE A 273 -17.77 -25.28 6.03
CA ILE A 273 -17.05 -24.51 7.03
C ILE A 273 -17.81 -23.21 7.29
N TYR A 274 -17.71 -22.64 8.49
CA TYR A 274 -18.24 -21.30 8.70
C TYR A 274 -17.28 -20.25 8.15
N HIS A 275 -17.78 -19.33 7.35
CA HIS A 275 -17.15 -18.03 7.13
C HIS A 275 -17.70 -17.07 8.18
N LEU A 276 -16.81 -16.36 8.88
CA LEU A 276 -17.18 -15.32 9.84
C LEU A 276 -16.55 -13.99 9.49
N THR A 277 -17.26 -12.92 9.84
CA THR A 277 -16.77 -11.55 9.76
C THR A 277 -16.93 -10.85 11.11
N TYR A 278 -15.99 -9.98 11.45
CA TYR A 278 -16.07 -9.14 12.64
C TYR A 278 -15.32 -7.82 12.42
N ARG A 279 -15.65 -6.80 13.20
CA ARG A 279 -14.90 -5.55 13.21
C ARG A 279 -13.89 -5.55 14.36
N SER A 280 -12.61 -5.48 14.01
CA SER A 280 -11.49 -5.41 14.95
C SER A 280 -11.54 -4.16 15.83
N GLY A 281 -11.05 -4.30 17.07
CA GLY A 281 -10.83 -3.21 18.02
C GLY A 281 -9.38 -2.67 18.01
N ILE A 282 -8.48 -3.27 17.23
CA ILE A 282 -7.06 -2.86 17.18
C ILE A 282 -6.91 -1.45 16.63
N THR A 283 -6.14 -0.63 17.35
CA THR A 283 -5.82 0.77 17.04
C THR A 283 -4.32 1.08 17.13
N SER A 284 -3.50 0.04 17.29
CA SER A 284 -2.03 0.11 17.42
C SER A 284 -1.33 -0.70 16.32
N ASN A 285 -0.03 -0.51 16.19
CA ASN A 285 0.82 -1.26 15.26
C ASN A 285 1.63 -2.33 15.99
N GLY A 286 1.90 -3.45 15.32
CA GLY A 286 2.73 -4.54 15.82
C GLY A 286 2.08 -5.91 15.70
N THR A 287 2.55 -6.86 16.50
CA THR A 287 2.00 -8.22 16.57
C THR A 287 0.80 -8.29 17.51
N HIS A 288 -0.30 -8.85 17.00
CA HIS A 288 -1.57 -9.07 17.68
C HIS A 288 -1.94 -10.56 17.67
N HIS A 289 -2.86 -10.95 18.55
CA HIS A 289 -3.27 -12.34 18.68
C HIS A 289 -4.80 -12.49 18.75
N VAL A 290 -5.31 -13.50 18.04
CA VAL A 290 -6.75 -13.80 18.00
C VAL A 290 -7.04 -15.31 18.09
N SER A 291 -8.02 -15.67 18.90
CA SER A 291 -8.71 -16.98 18.87
C SER A 291 -10.22 -16.76 18.64
N SER A 292 -10.97 -17.83 18.43
CA SER A 292 -12.44 -17.81 18.45
C SER A 292 -12.93 -18.61 19.66
N ARG A 293 -13.92 -18.06 20.38
CA ARG A 293 -14.59 -18.71 21.51
C ARG A 293 -16.03 -19.04 21.13
N ILE A 294 -16.38 -20.32 21.22
CA ILE A 294 -17.67 -20.89 20.85
C ILE A 294 -18.38 -21.39 22.12
N THR A 295 -19.63 -20.97 22.34
CA THR A 295 -20.43 -21.34 23.51
C THR A 295 -21.56 -22.30 23.13
N LEU A 296 -21.45 -23.57 23.54
CA LEU A 296 -22.37 -24.65 23.22
C LEU A 296 -23.07 -25.16 24.48
N ALA A 297 -24.19 -24.52 24.83
CA ALA A 297 -25.00 -24.80 26.04
C ALA A 297 -24.22 -24.71 27.37
N GLU A 298 -23.56 -25.79 27.80
CA GLU A 298 -22.75 -25.86 29.03
C GLU A 298 -21.25 -25.96 28.76
N THR A 299 -20.82 -26.13 27.50
CA THR A 299 -19.39 -26.17 27.12
C THR A 299 -18.95 -24.87 26.44
N ILE A 300 -17.70 -24.50 26.68
CA ILE A 300 -17.00 -23.41 25.98
C ILE A 300 -15.80 -24.04 25.30
N ILE A 301 -15.70 -23.84 23.99
CA ILE A 301 -14.56 -24.22 23.16
C ILE A 301 -13.82 -22.94 22.81
N GLU A 302 -12.49 -22.96 22.87
CA GLU A 302 -11.67 -21.88 22.35
C GLU A 302 -10.63 -22.46 21.39
N THR A 303 -10.47 -21.84 20.23
CA THR A 303 -9.55 -22.33 19.20
C THR A 303 -8.10 -22.07 19.58
N GLU A 304 -7.17 -22.70 18.87
CA GLU A 304 -5.76 -22.29 18.90
C GLU A 304 -5.60 -20.81 18.49
N LEU A 305 -4.50 -20.21 18.93
CA LEU A 305 -4.22 -18.78 18.86
C LEU A 305 -3.49 -18.44 17.55
N ILE A 306 -4.10 -17.60 16.72
CA ILE A 306 -3.47 -17.06 15.51
C ILE A 306 -2.75 -15.76 15.87
N ASN A 307 -1.43 -15.73 15.65
CA ASN A 307 -0.64 -14.50 15.71
C ASN A 307 -0.62 -13.85 14.33
N PHE A 308 -0.78 -12.53 14.26
CA PHE A 308 -0.68 -11.75 13.03
C PHE A 308 -0.03 -10.39 13.30
N GLU A 309 0.49 -9.73 12.26
CA GLU A 309 1.06 -8.39 12.37
C GLU A 309 0.18 -7.39 11.62
N ILE A 310 0.02 -6.19 12.18
CA ILE A 310 -0.66 -5.09 11.52
C ILE A 310 0.13 -3.79 11.62
N THR A 311 0.14 -3.06 10.51
CA THR A 311 0.68 -1.71 10.40
C THR A 311 -0.44 -0.82 9.90
N LEU A 312 -0.83 0.14 10.73
CA LEU A 312 -1.77 1.20 10.41
C LEU A 312 -0.97 2.49 10.18
N LEU A 313 -1.18 3.10 9.02
CA LEU A 313 -0.57 4.36 8.63
C LEU A 313 -1.66 5.43 8.45
N PRO A 314 -1.38 6.71 8.72
CA PRO A 314 -2.34 7.77 8.50
C PRO A 314 -2.80 7.85 7.04
N PRO A 315 -4.07 8.23 6.78
CA PRO A 315 -4.53 8.54 5.43
C PRO A 315 -3.75 9.74 4.87
N VAL A 316 -3.50 9.76 3.56
CA VAL A 316 -2.79 10.86 2.89
C VAL A 316 -3.78 11.60 1.99
N PRO A 317 -4.34 12.75 2.44
CA PRO A 317 -5.14 13.61 1.59
C PRO A 317 -4.26 14.42 0.62
N ALA A 318 -4.66 14.51 -0.64
CA ALA A 318 -4.01 15.31 -1.67
C ALA A 318 -5.05 16.09 -2.50
N PHE A 319 -4.79 17.36 -2.80
CA PHE A 319 -5.67 18.17 -3.63
C PHE A 319 -5.62 17.73 -5.10
N VAL A 320 -6.80 17.57 -5.71
CA VAL A 320 -6.95 17.26 -7.13
C VAL A 320 -6.93 18.55 -7.94
N SER A 321 -5.78 18.89 -8.52
CA SER A 321 -5.57 20.08 -9.37
C SER A 321 -6.00 21.43 -8.73
N PRO A 322 -5.46 21.78 -7.54
CA PRO A 322 -5.83 23.03 -6.86
C PRO A 322 -5.44 24.28 -7.67
N PRO A 323 -6.22 25.38 -7.60
CA PRO A 323 -5.91 26.61 -8.32
C PRO A 323 -4.73 27.35 -7.66
N ILE A 324 -3.56 27.35 -8.30
CA ILE A 324 -2.35 28.06 -7.80
C ILE A 324 -2.49 29.59 -7.74
N GLN A 325 -3.47 30.15 -8.47
CA GLN A 325 -3.84 31.56 -8.43
C GLN A 325 -5.35 31.71 -8.63
N ILE A 326 -5.98 32.52 -7.79
CA ILE A 326 -7.38 32.93 -7.90
C ILE A 326 -7.40 34.44 -8.19
N GLN A 327 -8.17 34.87 -9.20
CA GLN A 327 -8.27 36.29 -9.58
C GLN A 327 -9.69 36.81 -9.37
N ARG A 328 -9.92 37.49 -8.24
CA ARG A 328 -11.20 38.11 -7.87
C ARG A 328 -11.42 39.40 -8.66
N LYS A 329 -12.60 39.53 -9.28
CA LYS A 329 -12.99 40.65 -10.16
C LYS A 329 -14.38 41.18 -9.81
N PRO A 330 -14.67 42.48 -10.02
CA PRO A 330 -16.04 42.96 -9.91
C PRO A 330 -16.96 42.26 -10.93
N PRO A 331 -18.25 42.05 -10.62
CA PRO A 331 -19.22 41.52 -11.58
C PRO A 331 -19.30 42.37 -12.85
N LEU A 332 -19.51 41.72 -14.00
CA LEU A 332 -19.57 42.38 -15.31
C LEU A 332 -20.89 43.13 -15.58
N GLU A 333 -21.97 42.80 -14.85
CA GLU A 333 -23.28 43.45 -15.01
C GLU A 333 -23.48 44.56 -13.98
N THR A 334 -23.20 45.81 -14.35
CA THR A 334 -23.68 46.97 -13.57
C THR A 334 -23.89 48.23 -14.42
N ASP A 335 -24.49 48.10 -15.61
CA ASP A 335 -24.86 49.21 -16.53
C ASP A 335 -25.89 50.22 -15.95
N SER A 336 -26.24 50.12 -14.66
CA SER A 336 -27.32 50.87 -14.02
C SER A 336 -27.14 51.23 -12.53
N ARG A 337 -25.96 51.04 -11.90
CA ARG A 337 -25.67 51.64 -10.58
C ARG A 337 -24.86 52.94 -10.75
N GLU A 338 -25.49 54.07 -10.46
CA GLU A 338 -24.81 55.37 -10.43
C GLU A 338 -23.72 55.42 -9.35
N SER A 339 -22.45 55.41 -9.76
CA SER A 339 -21.29 55.84 -8.95
C SER A 339 -21.14 55.20 -7.54
N GLY A 340 -21.70 54.01 -7.32
CA GLY A 340 -21.51 53.25 -6.09
C GLY A 340 -20.19 52.47 -6.10
N GLU A 341 -19.42 52.54 -5.02
CA GLU A 341 -18.26 51.67 -4.82
C GLU A 341 -18.75 50.22 -4.65
N ILE A 342 -18.46 49.35 -5.62
CA ILE A 342 -18.80 47.92 -5.55
C ILE A 342 -18.00 47.30 -4.40
N SER A 343 -18.69 46.67 -3.43
CA SER A 343 -18.01 46.03 -2.29
C SER A 343 -17.08 44.93 -2.79
N MET A 344 -15.90 44.80 -2.19
CA MET A 344 -14.96 43.72 -2.51
C MET A 344 -15.54 42.33 -2.12
N GLU A 345 -16.57 42.30 -1.29
CA GLU A 345 -17.37 41.12 -0.97
C GLU A 345 -18.24 40.64 -2.15
N GLU A 346 -18.62 41.53 -3.08
CA GLU A 346 -19.34 41.20 -4.33
C GLU A 346 -18.42 40.68 -5.44
N TYR A 347 -17.09 40.67 -5.25
CA TYR A 347 -16.15 40.25 -6.30
C TYR A 347 -16.18 38.73 -6.51
N LEU A 348 -16.24 38.31 -7.77
CA LEU A 348 -16.29 36.92 -8.23
C LEU A 348 -14.88 36.37 -8.52
N PRO A 349 -14.57 35.11 -8.16
CA PRO A 349 -15.40 34.20 -7.38
C PRO A 349 -15.54 34.63 -5.91
N VAL A 350 -16.72 34.34 -5.34
CA VAL A 350 -17.02 34.53 -3.91
C VAL A 350 -16.73 33.27 -3.08
N GLU A 351 -16.68 32.11 -3.74
CA GLU A 351 -16.43 30.77 -3.20
C GLU A 351 -15.69 29.96 -4.27
N GLU A 352 -14.74 29.11 -3.87
CA GLU A 352 -13.95 28.22 -4.73
C GLU A 352 -14.18 26.76 -4.33
N SER A 353 -14.43 25.87 -5.29
CA SER A 353 -14.65 24.44 -5.05
C SER A 353 -13.34 23.66 -5.12
N LEU A 354 -12.95 23.04 -4.00
CA LEU A 354 -11.73 22.23 -3.90
C LEU A 354 -12.10 20.75 -3.80
N THR A 355 -11.40 19.90 -4.56
CA THR A 355 -11.57 18.44 -4.55
C THR A 355 -10.30 17.77 -4.01
N VAL A 356 -10.47 16.71 -3.23
CA VAL A 356 -9.41 16.00 -2.51
C VAL A 356 -9.52 14.52 -2.81
N VAL A 357 -8.39 13.87 -3.09
CA VAL A 357 -8.27 12.41 -3.11
C VAL A 357 -7.57 11.95 -1.83
N PHE A 358 -7.96 10.79 -1.31
CA PHE A 358 -7.33 10.18 -0.14
C PHE A 358 -6.68 8.86 -0.54
N ASP A 359 -5.43 8.68 -0.15
CA ASP A 359 -4.74 7.39 -0.24
C ASP A 359 -4.48 6.80 1.16
N PHE A 360 -4.25 5.50 1.21
CA PHE A 360 -3.94 4.75 2.43
C PHE A 360 -2.61 4.00 2.22
N PRO A 361 -1.47 4.51 2.71
CA PRO A 361 -0.15 3.94 2.44
C PRO A 361 0.07 2.50 2.97
N ASP A 362 -0.79 2.04 3.86
CA ASP A 362 -0.85 0.66 4.36
C ASP A 362 -1.73 -0.28 3.50
N GLY A 363 -2.35 0.26 2.44
CA GLY A 363 -3.31 -0.43 1.56
C GLY A 363 -4.72 -0.60 2.16
N ARG A 364 -4.91 -0.27 3.44
CA ARG A 364 -6.10 -0.61 4.23
C ARG A 364 -7.08 0.55 4.18
N LYS A 365 -8.01 0.54 3.21
CA LYS A 365 -9.00 1.60 3.02
C LYS A 365 -10.03 1.62 4.16
N ARG A 366 -10.14 2.75 4.87
CA ARG A 366 -11.03 2.91 6.03
C ARG A 366 -12.04 4.04 5.80
N PRO A 367 -13.28 3.94 6.33
CA PRO A 367 -14.22 5.05 6.31
C PRO A 367 -13.68 6.28 7.04
N PHE A 368 -14.01 7.47 6.55
CA PHE A 368 -13.74 8.73 7.26
C PHE A 368 -14.88 9.09 8.22
N VAL A 369 -14.54 9.80 9.29
CA VAL A 369 -15.49 10.37 10.27
C VAL A 369 -15.49 11.90 10.19
N ARG A 370 -14.35 12.50 9.82
CA ARG A 370 -14.19 13.94 9.69
C ARG A 370 -13.14 14.26 8.63
N THR A 371 -13.39 15.23 7.77
CA THR A 371 -12.35 15.87 6.95
C THR A 371 -12.47 17.39 7.05
N ALA A 372 -11.34 18.11 7.04
CA ALA A 372 -11.28 19.53 7.33
C ALA A 372 -10.28 20.27 6.42
N LEU A 373 -10.69 21.43 5.91
CA LEU A 373 -9.86 22.37 5.17
C LEU A 373 -9.38 23.48 6.11
N PHE A 374 -8.07 23.63 6.20
CA PHE A 374 -7.40 24.74 6.86
C PHE A 374 -6.79 25.70 5.83
N VAL A 375 -6.86 26.99 6.13
CA VAL A 375 -6.25 28.08 5.37
C VAL A 375 -5.44 28.93 6.35
N ASP A 376 -4.14 29.08 6.10
CA ASP A 376 -3.20 29.79 6.99
C ASP A 376 -3.26 29.26 8.44
N GLY A 377 -3.43 27.95 8.60
CA GLY A 377 -3.59 27.27 9.88
C GLY A 377 -4.95 27.46 10.58
N SER A 378 -5.88 28.21 9.99
CA SER A 378 -7.23 28.44 10.51
C SER A 378 -8.25 27.55 9.82
N LEU A 379 -9.20 26.99 10.57
CA LEU A 379 -10.28 26.15 10.00
C LEU A 379 -11.19 26.97 9.08
N ALA A 380 -11.32 26.56 7.82
CA ALA A 380 -12.12 27.27 6.80
C ALA A 380 -13.37 26.49 6.36
N ALA A 381 -13.31 25.15 6.34
CA ALA A 381 -14.46 24.27 6.11
C ALA A 381 -14.26 22.90 6.78
N GLU A 382 -15.34 22.23 7.14
CA GLU A 382 -15.34 20.92 7.80
C GLU A 382 -16.53 20.07 7.34
N ASN A 383 -16.25 18.80 7.03
CA ASN A 383 -17.23 17.78 6.67
C ASN A 383 -17.23 16.68 7.75
N THR A 384 -18.36 16.46 8.41
CA THR A 384 -18.59 15.34 9.35
C THR A 384 -19.49 14.24 8.76
N GLU A 385 -19.97 14.43 7.53
CA GLU A 385 -20.81 13.51 6.77
C GLU A 385 -20.33 13.51 5.30
N PRO A 386 -20.57 12.43 4.51
CA PRO A 386 -20.21 12.41 3.09
C PRO A 386 -20.95 13.48 2.25
N PRO A 387 -20.35 14.05 1.20
CA PRO A 387 -19.03 13.74 0.64
C PRO A 387 -17.87 14.34 1.46
N PHE A 388 -16.86 13.53 1.75
CA PHE A 388 -15.67 13.93 2.51
C PHE A 388 -14.56 14.55 1.61
N ASP A 389 -14.68 14.37 0.29
CA ASP A 389 -13.73 14.69 -0.77
C ASP A 389 -13.94 16.07 -1.43
N HIS A 390 -14.99 16.80 -1.05
CA HIS A 390 -15.32 18.11 -1.58
C HIS A 390 -15.37 19.19 -0.49
N PHE A 391 -14.77 20.36 -0.77
CA PHE A 391 -14.78 21.53 0.11
C PHE A 391 -15.16 22.79 -0.66
N ILE A 392 -15.82 23.73 0.01
CA ILE A 392 -16.14 25.06 -0.52
C ILE A 392 -15.37 26.10 0.29
N TRP A 393 -14.37 26.73 -0.31
CA TRP A 393 -13.57 27.78 0.31
C TRP A 393 -14.22 29.14 0.08
N ASN A 394 -14.72 29.78 1.14
CA ASN A 394 -15.32 31.12 1.06
C ASN A 394 -14.24 32.20 0.88
N LEU A 395 -14.32 32.95 -0.22
CA LEU A 395 -13.33 33.95 -0.64
C LEU A 395 -13.69 35.40 -0.25
N ARG A 396 -14.86 35.66 0.34
CA ARG A 396 -15.38 37.03 0.55
C ARG A 396 -14.54 37.89 1.49
N GLY A 397 -13.77 37.27 2.39
CA GLY A 397 -12.84 37.97 3.29
C GLY A 397 -11.53 38.43 2.62
N TYR A 398 -11.17 37.86 1.46
CA TYR A 398 -9.86 38.03 0.83
C TYR A 398 -9.89 39.22 -0.14
N ASN A 399 -9.80 40.42 0.45
CA ASN A 399 -10.02 41.70 -0.23
C ASN A 399 -8.73 42.45 -0.61
N ALA A 400 -7.58 41.79 -0.53
CA ALA A 400 -6.28 42.27 -0.98
C ALA A 400 -5.49 41.14 -1.65
N ASP A 401 -4.43 41.49 -2.39
CA ASP A 401 -3.49 40.50 -2.94
C ASP A 401 -2.76 39.78 -1.79
N GLY A 402 -2.71 38.44 -1.85
CA GLY A 402 -2.17 37.61 -0.77
C GLY A 402 -1.80 36.20 -1.24
N SER A 403 -1.00 35.50 -0.44
CA SER A 403 -0.65 34.09 -0.65
C SER A 403 -1.10 33.31 0.58
N HIS A 404 -1.87 32.25 0.37
CA HIS A 404 -2.59 31.53 1.41
C HIS A 404 -2.25 30.04 1.36
N LEU A 405 -1.91 29.45 2.51
CA LEU A 405 -1.51 28.05 2.62
C LEU A 405 -2.72 27.16 2.88
N LEU A 406 -3.06 26.31 1.91
CA LEU A 406 -4.13 25.32 2.02
C LEU A 406 -3.60 24.00 2.58
N ARG A 407 -4.24 23.47 3.62
CA ARG A 407 -3.99 22.13 4.17
C ARG A 407 -5.30 21.36 4.36
N ILE A 408 -5.32 20.07 4.04
CA ILE A 408 -6.40 19.17 4.43
C ILE A 408 -5.96 18.32 5.61
N GLU A 409 -6.88 18.08 6.53
CA GLU A 409 -6.78 17.06 7.57
C GLU A 409 -7.92 16.05 7.42
N ALA A 410 -7.63 14.77 7.64
CA ALA A 410 -8.59 13.67 7.50
C ALA A 410 -8.49 12.72 8.70
N THR A 411 -9.61 12.42 9.34
CA THR A 411 -9.70 11.50 10.48
C THR A 411 -10.52 10.27 10.09
N ASP A 412 -9.89 9.11 10.14
CA ASP A 412 -10.53 7.84 9.80
C ASP A 412 -11.36 7.25 10.95
N SER A 413 -12.05 6.14 10.69
CA SER A 413 -12.91 5.43 11.65
C SER A 413 -12.19 4.75 12.82
N LEU A 414 -10.86 4.85 12.90
CA LEU A 414 -10.02 4.45 14.03
C LEU A 414 -9.51 5.67 14.82
N GLY A 415 -9.81 6.89 14.37
CA GLY A 415 -9.31 8.13 14.94
C GLY A 415 -7.91 8.53 14.45
N ILE A 416 -7.35 7.85 13.45
CA ILE A 416 -6.01 8.18 12.93
C ILE A 416 -6.11 9.44 12.08
N LEU A 417 -5.31 10.45 12.43
CA LEU A 417 -5.27 11.75 11.76
C LEU A 417 -4.19 11.77 10.68
N GLY A 418 -4.63 11.96 9.44
CA GLY A 418 -3.81 12.26 8.27
C GLY A 418 -3.83 13.74 7.90
N SER A 419 -2.78 14.23 7.24
CA SER A 419 -2.64 15.63 6.82
C SER A 419 -2.00 15.73 5.43
N SER A 420 -2.40 16.73 4.64
CA SER A 420 -1.78 17.01 3.34
C SER A 420 -0.49 17.80 3.50
N VAL A 421 0.32 17.83 2.44
CA VAL A 421 1.28 18.93 2.24
C VAL A 421 0.53 20.27 2.14
N GLU A 422 1.17 21.36 2.55
CA GLU A 422 0.59 22.70 2.46
C GLU A 422 0.82 23.29 1.06
N ILE A 423 -0.26 23.76 0.41
CA ILE A 423 -0.21 24.27 -0.97
C ILE A 423 -0.46 25.78 -0.98
N PRO A 424 0.47 26.61 -1.47
CA PRO A 424 0.28 28.06 -1.56
C PRO A 424 -0.62 28.42 -2.74
N VAL A 425 -1.71 29.13 -2.46
CA VAL A 425 -2.63 29.70 -3.45
C VAL A 425 -2.59 31.22 -3.38
N ASN A 426 -2.34 31.86 -4.53
CA ASN A 426 -2.22 33.31 -4.60
C ASN A 426 -3.57 33.94 -4.97
N ILE A 427 -4.17 34.68 -4.04
CA ILE A 427 -5.36 35.49 -4.33
C ILE A 427 -4.90 36.84 -4.87
N SER A 428 -5.55 37.29 -5.94
CA SER A 428 -5.29 38.58 -6.59
C SER A 428 -6.61 39.31 -6.84
N VAL A 429 -6.70 40.58 -6.43
CA VAL A 429 -7.95 41.35 -6.40
C VAL A 429 -7.84 42.55 -7.35
N LEU A 430 -8.62 42.53 -8.44
CA LEU A 430 -8.53 43.55 -9.49
C LEU A 430 -9.09 44.90 -9.02
N GLN A 431 -8.24 45.75 -8.46
CA GLN A 431 -8.63 47.11 -8.05
C GLN A 431 -9.12 47.95 -9.24
N SER A 432 -10.38 48.38 -9.19
CA SER A 432 -10.94 49.37 -10.11
C SER A 432 -10.20 50.70 -9.99
N LYS A 433 -9.51 51.11 -11.07
CA LYS A 433 -8.77 52.38 -11.09
C LYS A 433 -9.72 53.56 -10.85
N PRO A 434 -9.43 54.49 -9.92
CA PRO A 434 -10.28 55.64 -9.67
C PRO A 434 -10.36 56.53 -10.90
N SER A 435 -11.58 56.83 -11.35
CA SER A 435 -11.82 57.63 -12.56
C SER A 435 -11.23 59.04 -12.41
N PRO A 436 -10.43 59.55 -13.38
CA PRO A 436 -9.83 60.88 -13.29
C PRO A 436 -10.85 62.02 -13.24
N TRP A 437 -12.11 61.76 -13.63
CA TRP A 437 -13.20 62.74 -13.56
C TRP A 437 -13.60 63.13 -12.13
N SER A 438 -13.48 62.22 -11.15
CA SER A 438 -13.86 62.52 -9.76
C SER A 438 -12.96 63.58 -9.12
N THR A 439 -11.65 63.51 -9.40
CA THR A 439 -10.65 64.51 -9.00
C THR A 439 -10.90 65.88 -9.64
N ILE A 440 -11.44 65.91 -10.87
CA ILE A 440 -11.79 67.16 -11.57
C ILE A 440 -13.02 67.81 -10.93
N GLN A 441 -14.09 67.04 -10.67
CA GLN A 441 -15.29 67.56 -9.99
C GLN A 441 -15.00 68.08 -8.58
N ARG A 442 -14.15 67.39 -7.81
CA ARG A 442 -13.78 67.82 -6.44
C ARG A 442 -13.00 69.14 -6.42
N ASN A 443 -12.31 69.48 -7.51
CA ASN A 443 -11.54 70.73 -7.68
C ASN A 443 -12.28 71.80 -8.51
N LEU A 444 -13.54 71.57 -8.90
CA LEU A 444 -14.33 72.53 -9.67
C LEU A 444 -14.40 73.96 -9.06
N PRO A 445 -14.56 74.17 -7.73
CA PRO A 445 -14.54 75.53 -7.18
C PRO A 445 -13.16 76.21 -7.26
N LEU A 446 -12.05 75.45 -7.25
CA LEU A 446 -10.71 76.00 -7.46
C LEU A 446 -10.49 76.39 -8.93
N LEU A 447 -10.97 75.59 -9.88
CA LEU A 447 -10.94 75.92 -11.30
C LEU A 447 -11.83 77.14 -11.62
N ALA A 448 -13.01 77.23 -11.00
CA ALA A 448 -13.88 78.40 -11.10
C ALA A 448 -13.23 79.66 -10.51
N ALA A 449 -12.62 79.57 -9.32
CA ALA A 449 -11.88 80.68 -8.72
C ALA A 449 -10.69 81.13 -9.58
N LEU A 450 -9.98 80.20 -10.23
CA LEU A 450 -8.88 80.49 -11.13
C LEU A 450 -9.37 81.17 -12.43
N ALA A 451 -10.53 80.76 -12.98
CA ALA A 451 -11.16 81.43 -14.11
C ALA A 451 -11.66 82.85 -13.76
N VAL A 452 -12.18 83.05 -12.54
CA VAL A 452 -12.55 84.38 -12.01
C VAL A 452 -11.30 85.27 -11.84
N LEU A 453 -10.20 84.74 -11.32
CA LEU A 453 -8.92 85.46 -11.24
C LEU A 453 -8.38 85.83 -12.63
N LEU A 454 -8.45 84.93 -13.61
CA LEU A 454 -7.91 85.14 -14.94
C LEU A 454 -8.77 86.16 -15.73
N SER A 455 -10.09 86.12 -15.60
CA SER A 455 -10.98 87.15 -16.15
C SER A 455 -10.83 88.51 -15.45
N PHE A 456 -10.60 88.54 -14.13
CA PHE A 456 -10.28 89.78 -13.40
C PHE A 456 -8.93 90.36 -13.84
N ALA A 457 -7.92 89.53 -14.09
CA ALA A 457 -6.63 89.97 -14.63
C ALA A 457 -6.76 90.56 -16.05
N ILE A 458 -7.61 89.99 -16.90
CA ILE A 458 -7.94 90.54 -18.23
C ILE A 458 -8.66 91.90 -18.09
N LEU A 459 -9.61 92.03 -17.15
CA LEU A 459 -10.29 93.31 -16.88
C LEU A 459 -9.30 94.41 -16.45
N VAL A 460 -8.36 94.07 -15.55
CA VAL A 460 -7.29 94.99 -15.10
C VAL A 460 -6.37 95.36 -16.26
N LEU A 461 -6.03 94.43 -17.15
CA LEU A 461 -5.23 94.71 -18.34
C LEU A 461 -5.91 95.71 -19.28
N VAL A 462 -7.22 95.56 -19.50
CA VAL A 462 -8.05 96.50 -20.30
C VAL A 462 -8.17 97.87 -19.64
N LEU A 463 -8.28 97.94 -18.30
CA LEU A 463 -8.30 99.22 -17.57
C LEU A 463 -6.94 99.96 -17.61
N ILE A 464 -5.83 99.24 -17.74
CA ILE A 464 -4.49 99.81 -17.90
C ILE A 464 -4.29 100.34 -19.33
N THR A 465 -4.72 99.61 -20.37
CA THR A 465 -4.63 100.09 -21.76
C THR A 465 -5.64 101.21 -22.06
N GLY A 466 -6.78 101.24 -21.36
CA GLY A 466 -7.79 102.31 -21.40
C GLY A 466 -7.37 103.63 -20.72
N GLY A 467 -6.16 103.73 -20.18
CA GLY A 467 -5.55 105.01 -19.77
C GLY A 467 -5.97 105.60 -18.42
N HIS A 468 -6.84 104.92 -17.65
CA HIS A 468 -7.38 105.44 -16.38
C HIS A 468 -6.62 105.02 -15.11
N LEU A 469 -5.61 104.15 -15.21
CA LEU A 469 -4.75 103.75 -14.09
C LEU A 469 -3.26 103.95 -14.43
N ARG A 470 -2.47 104.47 -13.48
CA ARG A 470 -1.01 104.68 -13.61
C ARG A 470 -0.24 103.88 -12.56
N PRO A 471 0.21 102.65 -12.87
CA PRO A 471 1.09 101.88 -11.98
C PRO A 471 2.50 102.49 -11.89
N GLY A 472 3.05 102.58 -10.68
CA GLY A 472 4.41 103.07 -10.45
C GLY A 472 5.49 102.02 -10.77
N PHE A 473 6.36 102.29 -11.74
CA PHE A 473 7.47 101.41 -12.11
C PHE A 473 8.63 101.50 -11.09
N HIS A 474 8.82 100.46 -10.27
CA HIS A 474 10.07 100.25 -9.53
C HIS A 474 11.02 99.32 -10.29
N LYS A 475 12.26 99.79 -10.52
CA LYS A 475 13.28 99.08 -11.31
C LYS A 475 13.90 97.89 -10.55
N PRO A 476 14.24 96.77 -11.22
CA PRO A 476 14.90 95.63 -10.59
C PRO A 476 16.35 95.94 -10.21
N ARG A 477 16.82 95.37 -9.09
CA ARG A 477 18.20 95.56 -8.59
C ARG A 477 18.95 94.23 -8.42
N ARG A 478 19.77 93.87 -9.41
CA ARG A 478 20.66 92.69 -9.37
C ARG A 478 21.67 92.75 -8.22
N ARG A 479 21.68 91.73 -7.34
CA ARG A 479 22.81 91.19 -6.55
C ARG A 479 22.27 90.03 -5.67
N LYS A 480 23.01 88.97 -5.32
CA LYS A 480 24.37 88.53 -5.69
C LYS A 480 24.47 87.00 -5.43
N LEU A 481 25.19 86.25 -6.24
CA LEU A 481 25.52 84.85 -5.93
C LEU A 481 26.52 84.79 -4.75
N ARG A 482 26.22 83.96 -3.74
CA ARG A 482 27.20 83.41 -2.78
C ARG A 482 26.62 82.17 -2.11
N LYS A 483 27.27 81.01 -2.29
CA LYS A 483 26.94 79.75 -1.61
C LYS A 483 27.43 79.79 -0.16
N VAL A 484 26.61 79.31 0.79
CA VAL A 484 26.97 78.93 2.16
C VAL A 484 26.09 77.74 2.53
N GLU A 485 26.67 76.67 3.07
CA GLU A 485 25.97 75.40 3.34
C GLU A 485 26.58 74.72 4.57
N SER A 486 25.89 74.85 5.71
CA SER A 486 26.10 74.25 7.05
C SER A 486 24.92 74.79 7.89
N SER A 487 24.36 74.17 8.94
CA SER A 487 24.79 73.15 9.92
C SER A 487 23.52 72.67 10.69
N ALA A 488 23.45 71.63 11.55
CA ALA A 488 24.24 70.41 11.78
C ALA A 488 23.55 69.51 12.88
N GLN A 489 24.04 68.26 13.05
CA GLN A 489 24.15 67.49 14.33
C GLN A 489 22.86 67.01 15.05
N PRO A 490 22.93 66.09 16.07
CA PRO A 490 24.08 65.42 16.75
C PRO A 490 24.37 63.98 16.21
N ALA A 491 25.42 63.19 16.54
CA ALA A 491 26.35 63.03 17.70
C ALA A 491 25.81 62.10 18.83
N GLN A 492 26.56 61.31 19.63
CA GLN A 492 27.97 60.81 19.75
C GLN A 492 28.05 59.91 21.05
N ILE A 493 28.87 58.88 21.36
CA ILE A 493 29.97 58.00 20.80
C ILE A 493 29.88 56.63 21.54
N LEU A 494 30.41 55.49 21.04
CA LEU A 494 31.29 54.50 21.76
C LEU A 494 31.61 53.21 20.95
N LYS A 495 32.64 52.45 21.38
CA LYS A 495 33.16 51.19 20.78
C LYS A 495 33.85 50.34 21.88
N GLU A 496 33.58 49.04 21.95
CA GLU A 496 34.46 48.05 22.63
C GLU A 496 34.25 46.63 22.06
N GLU A 497 35.03 45.63 22.51
CA GLU A 497 35.22 44.33 21.84
C GLU A 497 34.65 43.12 22.61
N SER A 498 34.09 42.13 21.91
CA SER A 498 34.09 40.71 22.36
C SER A 498 33.66 39.72 21.26
N LEU A 499 34.25 38.53 21.28
CA LEU A 499 33.89 37.28 20.57
C LEU A 499 33.57 36.19 21.63
N PRO A 500 33.04 34.99 21.31
CA PRO A 500 32.41 34.50 20.07
C PRO A 500 31.03 33.78 20.26
N SER A 501 30.23 33.69 19.19
CA SER A 501 29.31 32.56 18.93
C SER A 501 28.88 32.60 17.45
N THR A 502 29.46 31.83 16.52
CA THR A 502 29.32 30.37 16.29
C THR A 502 28.12 30.01 15.39
N ILE A 503 28.44 29.47 14.20
CA ILE A 503 27.60 28.82 13.17
C ILE A 503 26.83 29.73 12.17
N SER A 504 27.12 29.45 10.89
CA SER A 504 26.38 29.65 9.63
C SER A 504 25.39 30.81 9.47
N ASN A 505 25.73 31.73 8.55
CA ASN A 505 24.72 32.52 7.83
C ASN A 505 25.23 32.99 6.45
N TRP A 506 25.66 32.02 5.64
CA TRP A 506 26.04 32.15 4.24
C TRP A 506 25.42 30.93 3.54
N VAL A 507 24.59 31.04 2.50
CA VAL A 507 24.61 32.01 1.38
C VAL A 507 23.24 32.66 1.13
N SER A 508 23.22 33.97 0.87
CA SER A 508 22.07 34.68 0.27
C SER A 508 22.50 35.52 -0.94
N ARG A 509 23.09 34.88 -1.96
CA ARG A 509 23.42 35.55 -3.23
C ARG A 509 23.64 34.60 -4.42
N LEU A 510 22.55 34.20 -5.08
CA LEU A 510 22.55 33.88 -6.53
C LEU A 510 21.27 34.44 -7.16
N GLN A 511 21.32 35.72 -7.51
CA GLN A 511 20.26 36.40 -8.26
C GLN A 511 20.49 36.18 -9.75
N TRP A 512 20.00 35.07 -10.30
CA TRP A 512 19.93 34.92 -11.75
C TRP A 512 18.73 35.69 -12.31
N PRO A 513 18.91 36.67 -13.20
CA PRO A 513 17.80 37.17 -14.00
C PRO A 513 17.42 36.06 -14.99
N LEU A 514 16.23 35.47 -14.84
CA LEU A 514 15.70 34.58 -15.88
C LEU A 514 15.56 35.37 -17.19
N PRO A 515 16.16 34.93 -18.30
CA PRO A 515 15.65 35.28 -19.61
C PRO A 515 14.21 34.76 -19.71
N ALA A 516 13.27 35.57 -20.18
CA ALA A 516 11.96 35.06 -20.55
C ALA A 516 12.13 33.92 -21.58
N ALA A 517 11.32 32.86 -21.50
CA ALA A 517 11.51 31.60 -22.23
C ALA A 517 11.64 31.79 -23.77
N GLY A 518 12.89 31.98 -24.21
CA GLY A 518 13.22 32.63 -25.47
C GLY A 518 13.34 31.68 -26.66
N GLN A 519 12.23 31.02 -27.00
CA GLN A 519 12.01 30.20 -28.22
C GLN A 519 12.91 28.97 -28.45
N ASN A 520 14.17 28.95 -28.00
CA ASN A 520 15.21 28.00 -28.42
C ASN A 520 15.60 26.93 -27.37
N THR A 521 14.74 26.63 -26.39
CA THR A 521 14.95 25.48 -25.48
C THR A 521 14.76 24.16 -26.24
N LEU A 522 15.68 23.22 -26.04
CA LEU A 522 15.77 21.96 -26.79
C LEU A 522 15.31 20.76 -25.93
N ALA A 523 15.83 20.67 -24.71
CA ALA A 523 15.53 19.62 -23.74
C ALA A 523 15.54 20.16 -22.30
N PHE A 524 15.14 19.34 -21.34
CA PHE A 524 15.14 19.65 -19.90
C PHE A 524 15.74 18.49 -19.09
N LEU A 525 16.60 18.83 -18.13
CA LEU A 525 17.02 17.94 -17.04
C LEU A 525 16.18 18.27 -15.80
N ARG A 526 15.43 17.29 -15.27
CA ARG A 526 14.75 17.42 -13.97
C ARG A 526 15.52 16.63 -12.93
N PRO A 527 15.98 17.20 -11.82
CA PRO A 527 16.55 16.38 -10.75
C PRO A 527 15.52 15.35 -10.26
N VAL A 528 16.04 14.22 -9.79
CA VAL A 528 15.26 13.12 -9.21
C VAL A 528 15.79 12.90 -7.81
N ASP A 529 15.07 13.45 -6.84
CA ASP A 529 15.44 13.43 -5.43
C ASP A 529 15.20 12.02 -4.83
N GLU A 530 15.99 11.61 -3.83
CA GLU A 530 15.73 10.37 -3.08
C GLU A 530 14.39 10.46 -2.33
N PRO A 531 13.63 9.35 -2.16
CA PRO A 531 12.28 9.38 -1.59
C PRO A 531 12.30 9.71 -0.08
N GLY A 532 12.28 11.00 0.25
CA GLY A 532 12.27 11.51 1.62
C GLY A 532 12.25 13.04 1.75
N GLU A 533 12.75 13.79 0.76
CA GLU A 533 12.76 15.26 0.78
C GLU A 533 11.94 15.88 -0.37
N HIS A 534 11.34 17.05 -0.09
CA HIS A 534 10.61 17.90 -1.03
C HIS A 534 10.93 19.39 -0.70
N PRO A 535 10.86 20.35 -1.65
CA PRO A 535 10.33 20.21 -3.01
C PRO A 535 11.25 20.67 -4.16
N ALA A 536 11.17 19.96 -5.28
CA ALA A 536 11.12 20.52 -6.65
C ALA A 536 12.13 21.63 -7.01
N THR A 537 13.41 21.28 -7.14
CA THR A 537 14.35 22.10 -7.92
C THR A 537 13.85 22.24 -9.37
N SER A 538 13.84 23.47 -9.89
CA SER A 538 13.28 23.77 -11.22
C SER A 538 14.00 23.05 -12.37
N PRO A 539 13.28 22.64 -13.43
CA PRO A 539 13.86 21.92 -14.57
C PRO A 539 14.93 22.76 -15.28
N ILE A 540 16.15 22.25 -15.35
CA ILE A 540 17.27 22.90 -16.02
C ILE A 540 17.04 22.80 -17.53
N ALA A 541 16.83 23.94 -18.18
CA ALA A 541 16.58 24.05 -19.61
C ALA A 541 17.90 23.99 -20.40
N ILE A 542 18.04 23.02 -21.30
CA ILE A 542 19.15 22.94 -22.25
C ILE A 542 18.81 23.82 -23.45
N THR A 543 19.58 24.89 -23.63
CA THR A 543 19.44 25.90 -24.69
C THR A 543 20.62 25.95 -25.67
N GLU A 544 21.66 25.15 -25.41
CA GLU A 544 22.91 25.12 -26.18
C GLU A 544 23.12 23.73 -26.80
N VAL A 545 23.90 23.69 -27.89
CA VAL A 545 24.19 22.46 -28.65
C VAL A 545 25.20 21.57 -27.92
N GLU A 546 26.04 22.15 -27.08
CA GLU A 546 27.04 21.44 -26.26
C GLU A 546 27.00 22.00 -24.84
N VAL A 547 26.86 21.12 -23.85
CA VAL A 547 26.84 21.48 -22.41
C VAL A 547 27.81 20.57 -21.67
N THR A 548 28.86 21.15 -21.09
CA THR A 548 29.73 20.46 -20.14
C THR A 548 29.13 20.47 -18.74
N ILE A 549 29.28 19.37 -18.01
CA ILE A 549 28.69 19.11 -16.70
C ILE A 549 29.80 18.76 -15.73
N GLY A 550 29.81 19.37 -14.54
CA GLY A 550 30.87 19.19 -13.55
C GLY A 550 30.75 20.14 -12.36
N ARG A 551 31.70 20.07 -11.43
CA ARG A 551 31.73 20.88 -10.20
C ARG A 551 32.55 22.17 -10.31
N ASP A 552 33.44 22.30 -11.29
CA ASP A 552 34.28 23.49 -11.45
C ASP A 552 33.61 24.51 -12.41
N PRO A 553 33.22 25.71 -11.95
CA PRO A 553 32.62 26.75 -12.80
C PRO A 553 33.58 27.32 -13.87
N ASN A 554 34.85 26.94 -13.87
CA ASN A 554 35.82 27.27 -14.91
C ASN A 554 35.90 26.21 -16.03
N LEU A 555 35.29 25.02 -15.83
CA LEU A 555 35.34 23.87 -16.75
C LEU A 555 33.96 23.41 -17.22
N ALA A 556 32.92 23.57 -16.40
CA ALA A 556 31.56 23.12 -16.67
C ALA A 556 30.59 24.28 -16.91
N THR A 557 29.80 24.23 -17.99
CA THR A 557 28.67 25.14 -18.24
C THR A 557 27.53 24.89 -17.25
N LEU A 558 27.26 23.62 -16.93
CA LEU A 558 26.32 23.20 -15.90
C LEU A 558 27.06 22.79 -14.63
N VAL A 559 27.04 23.68 -13.63
CA VAL A 559 27.79 23.53 -12.38
C VAL A 559 26.95 22.78 -11.33
N LEU A 560 27.45 21.62 -10.91
CA LEU A 560 26.83 20.75 -9.90
C LEU A 560 27.68 20.76 -8.61
N ASN A 561 27.15 21.36 -7.55
CA ASN A 561 27.86 21.62 -6.29
C ASN A 561 27.83 20.43 -5.31
N ASP A 562 28.16 19.21 -5.77
CA ASP A 562 28.22 17.99 -4.94
C ASP A 562 29.63 17.36 -4.96
N PRO A 563 30.16 16.88 -3.80
CA PRO A 563 31.50 16.31 -3.73
C PRO A 563 31.73 15.02 -4.56
N SER A 564 30.67 14.33 -5.00
CA SER A 564 30.75 13.16 -5.88
C SER A 564 30.87 13.49 -7.37
N VAL A 565 30.78 14.78 -7.74
CA VAL A 565 30.94 15.25 -9.12
C VAL A 565 32.36 15.82 -9.31
N ASP A 566 33.00 15.49 -10.43
CA ASP A 566 34.35 15.97 -10.77
C ASP A 566 34.33 17.36 -11.41
N GLY A 567 35.48 18.06 -11.44
CA GLY A 567 35.58 19.43 -11.94
C GLY A 567 35.00 19.60 -13.37
N LEU A 568 35.36 18.66 -14.24
CA LEU A 568 34.63 18.29 -15.45
C LEU A 568 34.30 16.79 -15.31
N HIS A 569 33.05 16.39 -15.57
CA HIS A 569 32.55 15.05 -15.26
C HIS A 569 31.87 14.40 -16.48
N ALA A 570 31.03 15.15 -17.19
CA ALA A 570 30.35 14.68 -18.40
C ALA A 570 30.16 15.80 -19.44
N ARG A 571 29.85 15.42 -20.68
CA ARG A 571 29.52 16.33 -21.79
C ARG A 571 28.28 15.85 -22.53
N LEU A 572 27.33 16.75 -22.75
CA LEU A 572 26.10 16.50 -23.49
C LEU A 572 26.13 17.27 -24.82
N ILE A 573 26.06 16.56 -25.95
CA ILE A 573 26.16 17.12 -27.30
C ILE A 573 24.89 16.79 -28.10
N GLN A 574 24.17 17.81 -28.58
CA GLN A 574 23.12 17.64 -29.57
C GLN A 574 23.71 17.36 -30.96
N GLN A 575 23.22 16.31 -31.62
CA GLN A 575 23.62 15.92 -32.97
C GLN A 575 22.79 16.68 -34.03
N ALA A 576 23.25 16.66 -35.28
CA ALA A 576 22.63 17.39 -36.39
C ALA A 576 21.22 16.89 -36.78
N ASP A 577 20.79 15.73 -36.30
CA ASP A 577 19.43 15.19 -36.43
C ASP A 577 18.49 15.60 -35.28
N GLY A 578 19.01 16.32 -34.27
CA GLY A 578 18.28 16.76 -33.08
C GLY A 578 18.37 15.81 -31.88
N SER A 579 18.94 14.61 -32.04
CA SER A 579 19.22 13.68 -30.94
C SER A 579 20.31 14.20 -30.00
N PHE A 580 20.44 13.61 -28.82
CA PHE A 580 21.42 14.02 -27.81
C PHE A 580 22.35 12.86 -27.46
N ARG A 581 23.66 13.12 -27.41
CA ARG A 581 24.68 12.16 -26.99
C ARG A 581 25.35 12.62 -25.69
N LEU A 582 25.38 11.75 -24.68
CA LEU A 582 26.09 11.98 -23.43
C LEU A 582 27.41 11.20 -23.44
N LEU A 583 28.49 11.86 -23.04
CA LEU A 583 29.84 11.29 -22.94
C LEU A 583 30.34 11.50 -21.50
N ASP A 584 31.03 10.49 -20.95
CA ASP A 584 31.77 10.63 -19.69
C ASP A 584 33.17 11.20 -19.97
N GLU A 585 33.65 12.14 -19.16
CA GLU A 585 34.96 12.80 -19.33
C GLU A 585 36.09 12.07 -18.56
N ASN A 586 35.94 10.76 -18.34
CA ASN A 586 36.76 9.89 -17.49
C ASN A 586 36.63 10.27 -16.00
N SER A 587 35.39 10.38 -15.53
CA SER A 587 35.07 10.76 -14.16
C SER A 587 35.31 9.63 -13.16
N VAL A 588 35.61 9.98 -11.91
CA VAL A 588 35.99 9.03 -10.84
C VAL A 588 34.81 8.19 -10.36
N ALA A 589 33.59 8.75 -10.38
CA ALA A 589 32.36 8.05 -10.02
C ALA A 589 31.62 7.44 -11.23
N GLY A 590 32.00 7.82 -12.45
CA GLY A 590 31.35 7.43 -13.70
C GLY A 590 30.01 8.12 -13.93
N THR A 591 29.70 8.37 -15.20
CA THR A 591 28.37 8.76 -15.68
C THR A 591 27.55 7.52 -16.02
N TRP A 592 26.26 7.51 -15.68
CA TRP A 592 25.36 6.37 -15.90
C TRP A 592 24.05 6.80 -16.57
N ILE A 593 23.50 5.96 -17.44
CA ILE A 593 22.16 6.10 -18.05
C ILE A 593 21.33 4.88 -17.67
N ASN A 594 20.16 5.07 -17.06
CA ASN A 594 19.25 4.00 -16.64
C ASN A 594 19.97 2.87 -15.87
N TYR A 595 20.85 3.25 -14.93
CA TYR A 595 21.72 2.38 -14.13
C TYR A 595 22.75 1.54 -14.92
N SER A 596 22.98 1.85 -16.20
CA SER A 596 24.09 1.29 -17.00
C SER A 596 25.20 2.34 -17.15
N PRO A 597 26.49 1.99 -16.96
CA PRO A 597 27.58 2.96 -17.06
C PRO A 597 27.85 3.32 -18.53
N ILE A 598 28.29 4.55 -18.79
CA ILE A 598 28.75 4.97 -20.11
C ILE A 598 30.26 5.24 -20.14
N ASN A 599 30.85 5.16 -21.33
CA ASN A 599 32.26 5.45 -21.57
C ASN A 599 32.46 6.82 -22.24
N SER A 600 33.72 7.16 -22.52
CA SER A 600 34.11 8.37 -23.24
C SER A 600 33.87 8.34 -24.75
N GLU A 601 33.38 7.22 -25.31
CA GLU A 601 32.81 7.20 -26.67
C GLU A 601 31.37 7.74 -26.66
N GLY A 602 30.62 7.44 -25.60
CA GLY A 602 29.34 8.07 -25.26
C GLY A 602 28.11 7.52 -25.96
N THR A 603 26.96 7.66 -25.31
CA THR A 603 25.69 6.99 -25.61
C THR A 603 24.60 7.99 -26.00
N MET A 604 23.68 7.59 -26.87
CA MET A 604 22.54 8.43 -27.27
C MET A 604 21.42 8.38 -26.22
N LEU A 605 20.75 9.51 -25.96
CA LEU A 605 19.67 9.64 -24.98
C LEU A 605 18.28 9.55 -25.63
N GLU A 606 17.36 8.84 -24.98
CA GLU A 606 15.93 8.83 -25.28
C GLU A 606 15.13 9.71 -24.29
N HIS A 607 13.90 10.08 -24.66
CA HIS A 607 13.05 10.90 -23.78
C HIS A 607 12.58 10.08 -22.58
N GLY A 608 12.99 10.47 -21.38
CA GLY A 608 12.62 9.84 -20.10
C GLY A 608 13.79 9.22 -19.35
N ASP A 609 14.98 9.12 -19.96
CA ASP A 609 16.17 8.50 -19.37
C ASP A 609 16.59 9.14 -18.03
N LEU A 610 17.04 8.29 -17.11
CA LEU A 610 17.68 8.68 -15.86
C LEU A 610 19.19 8.77 -16.05
N LEU A 611 19.75 9.96 -15.91
CA LEU A 611 21.18 10.24 -15.96
C LEU A 611 21.71 10.40 -14.53
N ASN A 612 22.75 9.66 -14.14
CA ASN A 612 23.42 9.86 -12.86
C ASN A 612 24.82 10.43 -13.07
N PHE A 613 25.14 11.49 -12.32
CA PHE A 613 26.45 12.12 -12.24
C PHE A 613 26.94 12.03 -10.79
N GLY A 614 27.78 11.04 -10.49
CA GLY A 614 28.05 10.65 -9.11
C GLY A 614 26.76 10.26 -8.38
N ARG A 615 26.42 10.99 -7.31
CA ARG A 615 25.17 10.81 -6.53
C ARG A 615 23.97 11.58 -7.08
N ILE A 616 24.13 12.53 -8.01
CA ILE A 616 23.01 13.35 -8.48
C ILE A 616 22.30 12.66 -9.65
N CYS A 617 21.00 12.38 -9.49
CA CYS A 617 20.15 11.85 -10.55
C CYS A 617 19.37 12.98 -11.27
N PHE A 618 19.30 12.91 -12.60
CA PHE A 618 18.46 13.76 -13.44
C PHE A 618 17.67 12.93 -14.45
N ARG A 619 16.36 13.17 -14.55
CA ARG A 619 15.54 12.67 -15.66
C ARG A 619 15.60 13.63 -16.85
N PHE A 620 16.12 13.14 -17.97
CA PHE A 620 16.20 13.83 -19.25
C PHE A 620 14.84 13.82 -19.97
N SER A 621 14.51 14.92 -20.65
CA SER A 621 13.28 15.02 -21.45
C SER A 621 13.39 16.04 -22.58
N LEU A 622 13.19 15.56 -23.81
CA LEU A 622 13.06 16.41 -25.00
C LEU A 622 11.81 17.30 -24.91
N ARG A 623 11.89 18.54 -25.42
CA ARG A 623 10.75 19.49 -25.45
C ARG A 623 9.61 19.03 -26.37
N HIS A 624 9.95 18.35 -27.46
CA HIS A 624 8.99 17.70 -28.35
C HIS A 624 9.44 16.25 -28.54
N PRO A 625 8.99 15.28 -27.72
CA PRO A 625 9.20 13.87 -28.03
C PRO A 625 8.46 13.51 -29.32
N GLY A 626 9.07 12.65 -30.14
CA GLY A 626 8.39 11.96 -31.24
C GLY A 626 7.51 10.81 -30.74
N ASP A 627 7.25 9.81 -31.58
CA ASP A 627 6.54 8.59 -31.18
C ASP A 627 7.35 7.80 -30.13
N VAL A 628 7.08 8.05 -28.85
CA VAL A 628 7.69 7.34 -27.73
C VAL A 628 7.26 5.88 -27.77
N ARG A 629 8.24 4.98 -27.86
CA ARG A 629 7.97 3.53 -27.79
C ARG A 629 7.41 3.19 -26.40
N LYS A 630 6.31 2.43 -26.37
CA LYS A 630 5.78 1.91 -25.11
C LYS A 630 6.81 0.98 -24.46
N PRO A 631 7.03 1.06 -23.14
CA PRO A 631 7.99 0.19 -22.47
C PRO A 631 7.59 -1.27 -22.62
N VAL A 632 8.51 -2.08 -23.14
CA VAL A 632 8.37 -3.55 -23.22
C VAL A 632 9.06 -4.13 -21.99
N ILE A 633 8.27 -4.64 -21.05
CA ILE A 633 8.79 -5.33 -19.87
C ILE A 633 9.25 -6.73 -20.29
N SER A 634 10.53 -6.87 -20.63
CA SER A 634 11.18 -8.18 -20.79
C SER A 634 11.56 -8.71 -19.42
N SER A 635 10.85 -9.71 -18.91
CA SER A 635 11.29 -10.46 -17.74
C SER A 635 12.62 -11.15 -18.05
N LYS A 636 13.66 -10.87 -17.26
CA LYS A 636 14.98 -11.51 -17.43
C LYS A 636 14.84 -13.00 -17.10
N SER A 637 15.01 -13.86 -18.10
CA SER A 637 14.96 -15.31 -17.92
C SER A 637 16.10 -15.77 -17.03
N GLN A 638 15.82 -16.70 -16.11
CA GLN A 638 16.78 -17.20 -15.12
C GLN A 638 17.78 -18.23 -15.71
N ALA A 639 18.09 -18.10 -17.01
CA ALA A 639 18.91 -19.03 -17.79
C ALA A 639 20.32 -18.49 -18.12
N ASP A 640 20.55 -17.18 -18.06
CA ASP A 640 21.84 -16.55 -18.41
C ASP A 640 22.85 -16.52 -17.23
N GLU A 641 22.46 -16.95 -16.03
CA GLU A 641 23.32 -16.90 -14.83
C GLU A 641 24.28 -18.10 -14.70
N MET A 642 24.47 -18.88 -15.77
CA MET A 642 25.26 -20.13 -15.74
C MET A 642 26.32 -20.24 -16.85
N ILE A 643 26.72 -19.13 -17.48
CA ILE A 643 27.88 -19.09 -18.42
C ILE A 643 28.68 -17.78 -18.27
N GLU A 644 29.39 -17.58 -17.15
CA GLU A 644 30.65 -16.80 -17.15
C GLU A 644 31.52 -17.07 -15.90
N GLU A 645 32.45 -18.03 -16.01
CA GLU A 645 33.63 -18.13 -15.14
C GLU A 645 34.87 -18.45 -16.00
N PRO A 646 35.79 -17.49 -16.22
CA PRO A 646 37.01 -17.72 -16.98
C PRO A 646 38.31 -17.56 -16.15
N ALA A 647 39.12 -18.62 -16.17
CA ALA A 647 40.54 -18.74 -15.73
C ALA A 647 40.83 -18.90 -14.22
#